data_AF-G5JB27-F1
#
_entry.id   AF-G5JB27-F1
#
_cell.length_a   1.000
_cell.length_b   1.000
_cell.length_c   1.000
_cell.angle_alpha   90.00
_cell.angle_beta   90.00
_cell.angle_gamma   90.00
#
_symmetry.space_group_name_H-M   'P 1'
#
loop_
_entity.id
_entity.type
_entity.pdbx_description
1 polymer ?
#
loop_
_entity_poly.entity_id
_entity_poly.type
_entity_poly.pdbx_seq_one_letter_code
_entity_poly.pdbx_strand_id
1 'polypeptide(L)'
;MADVTEAKAKVAVDVDPVPTSFEKWGKPGHFDRTLARGPKTTTWIWNLHADAHDFDSQTSDLEDISRKIFSAHFGHLAVVFVWLSGMYFHGAKFSNYEAWLTNPTAIKPSAQVVWPIVGQGILNADVGGGFHGIQITSGFFYLWRASGYTNSYQLYCTAIGGLVMAGLMLFAGWFHYHKKAPKLEWFQNVESMMNHHLAGLLGLGSLSWAGHQIHVSLPVNKLLDAGVAPEDIPLPHEFFDVSKMAELYPSFAQGLTPFFTLNWGVYSDFLTFKGGLNPVTGGLWLSDTAHHHLAIAVLFIIAGHMYRTNWGIGHSMKEILEAHKGPFTGEGHKGLYEVLTTSWHAQLALNLALLGSLTIIVAHHMYAMPPYPYQAIDYGTQLSLFTHHTWIGGFLIVGAGAHAAIFMVRDYDPAKNVNNLLDRMLRHRDAIISHLNWVCIFLGFHSFGLYIHNDTMRALGRPQDMFSDSAIQLQPIFAQWVQNIHTLAPGATAPNSLATASYAFGGDTIAVAGKVAMMPITLGTADFMVHHIHAFTIHVTALILLKGVLYARSSRLVPDKSELGFRFPCDGPGRGGTCQVSGWDHVFLGLFWMYNSLSIVIFHFSWKMQSDVWGSVADNGYVGHITGGNFAQSAITINGWLRDFLWAQAANVINSYGSALSAYGIMFLAGHFVF
;
A
#
# COMPACT_ATOMS: atom_id res chain seq x y z
N MET A 1 42.26 35.87 3.34
CA MET A 1 42.04 34.57 4.01
C MET A 1 40.62 34.18 3.69
N ALA A 2 40.43 33.31 2.70
CA ALA A 2 39.10 32.82 2.34
C ALA A 2 38.66 31.85 3.44
N ASP A 3 37.55 32.16 4.08
CA ASP A 3 36.88 31.32 5.05
C ASP A 3 36.52 30.01 4.33
N VAL A 4 37.21 28.92 4.67
CA VAL A 4 36.89 27.59 4.13
C VAL A 4 35.61 27.16 4.84
N THR A 5 34.48 27.61 4.31
CA THR A 5 33.15 27.19 4.78
C THR A 5 33.09 25.68 4.70
N GLU A 6 33.02 25.03 5.87
CA GLU A 6 32.88 23.59 6.00
C GLU A 6 31.71 23.08 5.13
N ALA A 7 31.95 22.01 4.35
CA ALA A 7 30.93 21.52 3.42
C ALA A 7 29.68 21.04 4.18
N LYS A 8 28.51 21.62 3.87
CA LYS A 8 27.21 21.30 4.49
C LYS A 8 26.83 19.81 4.32
N ALA A 9 27.25 19.18 3.23
CA ALA A 9 27.11 17.76 2.97
C ALA A 9 28.47 17.11 2.70
N LYS A 10 28.86 16.20 3.59
CA LYS A 10 30.08 15.39 3.51
C LYS A 10 29.78 13.95 3.94
N VAL A 11 30.54 13.00 3.39
CA VAL A 11 30.50 11.60 3.82
C VAL A 11 31.55 11.41 4.91
N ALA A 12 31.11 11.05 6.11
CA ALA A 12 31.98 10.74 7.24
C ALA A 12 31.65 9.34 7.77
N VAL A 13 32.69 8.52 7.94
CA VAL A 13 32.58 7.12 8.39
C VAL A 13 33.67 6.79 9.40
N ASP A 14 33.37 5.87 10.32
CA ASP A 14 34.37 5.21 11.15
C ASP A 14 34.80 3.88 10.50
N VAL A 15 36.11 3.59 10.57
CA VAL A 15 36.71 2.39 9.99
C VAL A 15 36.81 1.28 11.02
N ASP A 16 36.31 0.10 10.67
CA ASP A 16 36.29 -1.09 11.53
C ASP A 16 35.72 -0.87 12.96
N PRO A 17 34.56 -0.19 13.12
CA PRO A 17 34.06 0.20 14.44
C PRO A 17 33.59 -0.97 15.31
N VAL A 18 33.13 -2.07 14.70
CA VAL A 18 32.64 -3.26 15.40
C VAL A 18 33.29 -4.51 14.79
N PRO A 19 34.09 -5.30 15.54
CA PRO A 19 34.68 -6.52 15.04
C PRO A 19 33.63 -7.54 14.56
N THR A 20 33.86 -8.16 13.40
CA THR A 20 33.07 -9.30 12.96
C THR A 20 33.51 -10.56 13.71
N SER A 21 32.71 -11.00 14.68
CA SER A 21 33.00 -12.15 15.54
C SER A 21 31.70 -12.87 15.94
N PHE A 22 31.75 -14.21 16.00
CA PHE A 22 30.64 -15.04 16.48
C PHE A 22 30.50 -15.05 18.01
N GLU A 23 31.41 -14.40 18.76
CA GLU A 23 31.39 -14.41 20.24
C GLU A 23 30.02 -13.97 20.82
N LYS A 24 29.42 -12.92 20.24
CA LYS A 24 28.13 -12.38 20.69
C LYS A 24 26.95 -13.31 20.39
N TRP A 25 27.07 -14.19 19.39
CA TRP A 25 26.02 -15.17 19.07
C TRP A 25 25.92 -16.26 20.14
N GLY A 26 27.05 -16.61 20.76
CA GLY A 26 27.09 -17.50 21.93
C GLY A 26 26.52 -16.88 23.21
N LYS A 27 26.12 -15.60 23.19
CA LYS A 27 25.55 -14.86 24.33
C LYS A 27 24.20 -14.24 23.93
N PRO A 28 23.11 -15.01 23.85
CA PRO A 28 21.80 -14.45 23.49
C PRO A 28 21.38 -13.40 24.54
N GLY A 29 20.87 -12.27 24.06
CA GLY A 29 20.51 -11.12 24.90
C GLY A 29 21.69 -10.17 25.22
N HIS A 30 22.86 -10.36 24.60
CA HIS A 30 24.04 -9.50 24.83
C HIS A 30 23.81 -7.99 24.59
N PHE A 31 22.75 -7.64 23.85
CA PHE A 31 22.40 -6.27 23.49
C PHE A 31 21.66 -5.53 24.60
N ASP A 32 21.08 -6.24 25.57
CA ASP A 32 20.37 -5.65 26.71
C ASP A 32 20.98 -6.12 28.04
N ARG A 33 21.40 -5.15 28.87
CA ARG A 33 21.97 -5.42 30.19
C ARG A 33 20.98 -6.06 31.15
N THR A 34 19.66 -5.86 30.96
CA THR A 34 18.62 -6.50 31.78
C THR A 34 18.60 -8.02 31.57
N LEU A 35 19.03 -8.49 30.38
CA LEU A 35 19.09 -9.90 30.01
C LEU A 35 20.44 -10.56 30.34
N ALA A 36 21.46 -9.78 30.72
CA ALA A 36 22.84 -10.26 30.92
C ALA A 36 22.99 -11.34 32.01
N ARG A 37 22.04 -11.45 32.94
CA ARG A 37 22.06 -12.46 34.03
C ARG A 37 21.62 -13.85 33.59
N GLY A 38 21.25 -14.03 32.32
CA GLY A 38 20.79 -15.29 31.74
C GLY A 38 19.33 -15.65 32.12
N PRO A 39 18.82 -16.77 31.57
CA PRO A 39 17.42 -17.18 31.70
C PRO A 39 17.07 -17.73 33.09
N LYS A 40 16.89 -16.84 34.07
CA LYS A 40 16.42 -17.21 35.42
C LYS A 40 14.93 -17.58 35.46
N THR A 41 14.14 -17.05 34.53
CA THR A 41 12.71 -17.35 34.34
C THR A 41 12.42 -17.48 32.85
N THR A 42 11.31 -18.12 32.49
CA THR A 42 10.86 -18.24 31.10
C THR A 42 10.52 -16.88 30.48
N THR A 43 10.17 -15.87 31.29
CA THR A 43 10.00 -14.46 30.86
C THR A 43 11.23 -13.92 30.14
N TRP A 44 12.44 -14.37 30.51
CA TRP A 44 13.67 -13.96 29.84
C TRP A 44 13.64 -14.31 28.35
N ILE A 45 13.07 -15.46 27.98
CA ILE A 45 12.95 -15.87 26.57
C ILE A 45 12.04 -14.91 25.83
N TRP A 46 10.90 -14.52 26.42
CA TRP A 46 9.99 -13.58 25.77
C TRP A 46 10.59 -12.19 25.61
N ASN A 47 11.27 -11.66 26.64
CA ASN A 47 11.95 -10.37 26.57
C ASN A 47 13.09 -10.36 25.55
N LEU A 48 13.84 -11.47 25.45
CA LEU A 48 14.87 -11.64 24.42
C LEU A 48 14.32 -11.36 23.00
N HIS A 49 13.12 -11.84 22.68
CA HIS A 49 12.51 -11.62 21.36
C HIS A 49 11.84 -10.24 21.27
N ALA A 50 11.16 -9.81 22.33
CA ALA A 50 10.40 -8.56 22.34
C ALA A 50 11.28 -7.32 22.24
N ASP A 51 12.53 -7.40 22.71
CA ASP A 51 13.44 -6.25 22.83
C ASP A 51 14.60 -6.30 21.81
N ALA A 52 14.63 -7.31 20.93
CA ALA A 52 15.70 -7.52 19.95
C ALA A 52 15.90 -6.35 18.97
N HIS A 53 14.80 -5.72 18.55
CA HIS A 53 14.80 -4.57 17.64
C HIS A 53 14.44 -3.25 18.34
N ASP A 54 14.37 -3.25 19.68
CA ASP A 54 14.22 -2.02 20.45
C ASP A 54 15.60 -1.37 20.67
N PHE A 55 16.20 -0.83 19.60
CA PHE A 55 17.59 -0.37 19.64
C PHE A 55 17.86 0.74 20.66
N ASP A 56 16.86 1.58 20.94
CA ASP A 56 16.96 2.66 21.92
C ASP A 56 17.06 2.16 23.36
N SER A 57 16.55 0.95 23.66
CA SER A 57 16.73 0.36 24.99
C SER A 57 18.11 -0.29 25.17
N GLN A 58 18.81 -0.57 24.08
CA GLN A 58 20.13 -1.23 24.08
C GLN A 58 21.28 -0.24 24.35
N THR A 59 21.14 1.00 23.90
CA THR A 59 22.15 2.06 24.04
C THR A 59 21.50 3.44 23.98
N SER A 60 22.09 4.43 24.63
CA SER A 60 21.68 5.84 24.51
C SER A 60 22.40 6.60 23.40
N ASP A 61 23.30 5.93 22.67
CA ASP A 61 24.06 6.52 21.56
C ASP A 61 23.24 6.52 20.27
N LEU A 62 22.72 7.69 19.89
CA LEU A 62 21.93 7.89 18.67
C LEU A 62 22.72 7.54 17.40
N GLU A 63 24.06 7.67 17.41
CA GLU A 63 24.88 7.29 16.26
C GLU A 63 24.87 5.77 16.06
N ASP A 64 25.10 4.99 17.13
CA ASP A 64 25.03 3.52 17.08
C ASP A 64 23.61 3.02 16.72
N ILE A 65 22.56 3.64 17.27
CA ILE A 65 21.17 3.36 16.88
C ILE A 65 20.97 3.59 15.38
N SER A 66 21.42 4.73 14.86
CA SER A 66 21.29 5.07 13.43
C SER A 66 22.02 4.06 12.54
N ARG A 67 23.21 3.60 12.96
CA ARG A 67 23.98 2.55 12.28
C ARG A 67 23.26 1.21 12.27
N LYS A 68 22.68 0.79 13.40
CA LYS A 68 21.87 -0.44 13.48
C LYS A 68 20.66 -0.38 12.56
N ILE A 69 19.92 0.74 12.58
CA ILE A 69 18.76 0.96 11.70
C ILE A 69 19.18 0.86 10.23
N PHE A 70 20.25 1.56 9.83
CA PHE A 70 20.72 1.55 8.45
C PHE A 70 21.14 0.16 7.97
N SER A 71 21.86 -0.60 8.80
CA SER A 71 22.20 -2.00 8.50
C SER A 71 20.96 -2.89 8.44
N ALA A 72 19.99 -2.69 9.32
CA ALA A 72 18.75 -3.46 9.34
C ALA A 72 17.91 -3.21 8.08
N HIS A 73 17.91 -1.99 7.55
CA HIS A 73 17.25 -1.68 6.27
C HIS A 73 17.82 -2.53 5.12
N PHE A 74 19.16 -2.68 5.03
CA PHE A 74 19.78 -3.56 4.04
C PHE A 74 19.42 -5.03 4.24
N GLY A 75 19.37 -5.50 5.49
CA GLY A 75 18.90 -6.84 5.82
C GLY A 75 17.46 -7.08 5.34
N HIS A 76 16.57 -6.11 5.58
CA HIS A 76 15.19 -6.16 5.10
C HIS A 76 15.10 -6.15 3.56
N LEU A 77 15.85 -5.27 2.88
CA LEU A 77 15.92 -5.23 1.41
C LEU A 77 16.40 -6.56 0.83
N ALA A 78 17.38 -7.21 1.46
CA ALA A 78 17.83 -8.53 1.03
C ALA A 78 16.71 -9.58 1.11
N VAL A 79 15.92 -9.60 2.19
CA VAL A 79 14.76 -10.50 2.33
C VAL A 79 13.72 -10.22 1.24
N VAL A 80 13.44 -8.94 0.95
CA VAL A 80 12.54 -8.56 -0.15
C VAL A 80 13.05 -9.06 -1.50
N PHE A 81 14.36 -8.93 -1.78
CA PHE A 81 14.95 -9.44 -3.02
C PHE A 81 14.94 -10.96 -3.11
N VAL A 82 15.15 -11.67 -2.01
CA VAL A 82 15.01 -13.14 -1.97
C VAL A 82 13.56 -13.55 -2.26
N TRP A 83 12.58 -12.87 -1.64
CA TRP A 83 11.17 -13.11 -1.90
C TRP A 83 10.82 -12.86 -3.38
N LEU A 84 11.20 -11.70 -3.94
CA LEU A 84 11.00 -11.38 -5.35
C LEU A 84 11.67 -12.43 -6.25
N SER A 85 12.94 -12.75 -6.01
CA SER A 85 13.66 -13.80 -6.75
C SER A 85 12.90 -15.13 -6.71
N GLY A 86 12.35 -15.51 -5.55
CA GLY A 86 11.53 -16.70 -5.41
C GLY A 86 10.28 -16.66 -6.30
N MET A 87 9.58 -15.52 -6.36
CA MET A 87 8.39 -15.37 -7.21
C MET A 87 8.72 -15.54 -8.70
N TYR A 88 9.81 -14.92 -9.18
CA TYR A 88 10.27 -15.07 -10.56
C TYR A 88 10.78 -16.50 -10.86
N PHE A 89 11.48 -17.14 -9.92
CA PHE A 89 11.96 -18.51 -10.08
C PHE A 89 10.82 -19.52 -10.17
N HIS A 90 9.80 -19.36 -9.32
CA HIS A 90 8.58 -20.17 -9.38
C HIS A 90 7.84 -19.99 -10.70
N GLY A 91 7.74 -18.75 -11.18
CA GLY A 91 7.26 -18.44 -12.53
C GLY A 91 8.04 -19.16 -13.63
N ALA A 92 9.37 -19.22 -13.51
CA ALA A 92 10.21 -19.82 -14.53
C ALA A 92 10.23 -21.37 -14.53
N LYS A 93 9.95 -22.02 -13.39
CA LYS A 93 10.19 -23.47 -13.22
C LYS A 93 8.94 -24.30 -12.94
N PHE A 94 7.93 -23.71 -12.31
CA PHE A 94 6.77 -24.44 -11.79
C PHE A 94 5.45 -23.74 -12.13
N SER A 95 5.40 -23.12 -13.31
CA SER A 95 4.24 -22.33 -13.73
C SER A 95 3.77 -22.70 -15.14
N ASN A 96 2.55 -22.28 -15.46
CA ASN A 96 1.98 -22.32 -16.80
C ASN A 96 2.08 -20.97 -17.53
N TYR A 97 3.09 -20.13 -17.24
CA TYR A 97 3.16 -18.77 -17.76
C TYR A 97 3.15 -18.67 -19.28
N GLU A 98 3.97 -19.46 -19.99
CA GLU A 98 4.02 -19.45 -21.46
C GLU A 98 2.69 -19.91 -22.07
N ALA A 99 2.10 -20.99 -21.53
CA ALA A 99 0.79 -21.45 -21.95
C ALA A 99 -0.29 -20.38 -21.70
N TRP A 100 -0.30 -19.76 -20.53
CA TRP A 100 -1.20 -18.65 -20.21
C TRP A 100 -1.02 -17.47 -21.16
N LEU A 101 0.21 -17.14 -21.57
CA LEU A 101 0.49 -16.03 -22.46
C LEU A 101 -0.18 -16.21 -23.84
N THR A 102 -0.31 -17.46 -24.32
CA THR A 102 -1.02 -17.79 -25.57
C THR A 102 -2.54 -17.69 -25.47
N ASN A 103 -3.12 -17.92 -24.27
CA ASN A 103 -4.56 -17.77 -24.04
C ASN A 103 -4.87 -17.20 -22.64
N PRO A 104 -4.66 -15.89 -22.44
CA PRO A 104 -4.82 -15.23 -21.14
C PRO A 104 -6.25 -15.22 -20.60
N THR A 105 -7.23 -15.43 -21.50
CA THR A 105 -8.66 -15.35 -21.19
C THR A 105 -9.23 -16.65 -20.64
N ALA A 106 -8.69 -17.80 -21.05
CA ALA A 106 -9.19 -19.11 -20.65
C ALA A 106 -8.34 -19.76 -19.56
N ILE A 107 -7.00 -19.70 -19.69
CA ILE A 107 -6.06 -20.37 -18.78
C ILE A 107 -5.95 -19.59 -17.47
N LYS A 108 -5.90 -20.28 -16.33
CA LYS A 108 -5.73 -19.64 -15.01
C LYS A 108 -4.26 -19.57 -14.63
N PRO A 109 -3.76 -18.43 -14.11
CA PRO A 109 -2.39 -18.32 -13.62
C PRO A 109 -2.11 -19.33 -12.51
N SER A 110 -1.02 -20.10 -12.63
CA SER A 110 -0.57 -21.05 -11.63
C SER A 110 0.95 -21.09 -11.59
N ALA A 111 1.55 -21.03 -10.39
CA ALA A 111 3.01 -20.99 -10.21
C ALA A 111 3.50 -21.82 -9.00
N GLN A 112 2.63 -22.67 -8.45
CA GLN A 112 2.96 -23.54 -7.34
C GLN A 112 2.38 -24.94 -7.57
N VAL A 113 3.24 -25.94 -7.48
CA VAL A 113 2.89 -27.36 -7.64
C VAL A 113 3.18 -28.08 -6.33
N VAL A 114 2.19 -28.82 -5.83
CA VAL A 114 2.25 -29.54 -4.56
C VAL A 114 2.75 -30.96 -4.77
N TRP A 115 3.65 -31.43 -3.91
CA TRP A 115 4.11 -32.82 -3.95
C TRP A 115 3.02 -33.82 -3.53
N PRO A 116 2.85 -34.94 -4.25
CA PRO A 116 1.79 -35.92 -3.99
C PRO A 116 2.20 -36.92 -2.90
N ILE A 117 2.12 -36.52 -1.62
CA ILE A 117 2.54 -37.35 -0.48
C ILE A 117 1.34 -37.97 0.25
N VAL A 118 0.48 -37.13 0.84
CA VAL A 118 -0.61 -37.56 1.75
C VAL A 118 -2.01 -37.31 1.15
N GLY A 119 -2.12 -37.35 -0.17
CA GLY A 119 -3.35 -36.96 -0.88
C GLY A 119 -3.46 -35.45 -1.16
N GLN A 120 -2.56 -34.62 -0.63
CA GLN A 120 -2.48 -33.18 -0.94
C GLN A 120 -2.21 -32.85 -2.42
N GLY A 121 -1.91 -33.86 -3.25
CA GLY A 121 -1.88 -33.72 -4.71
C GLY A 121 -3.22 -33.27 -5.30
N ILE A 122 -4.35 -33.46 -4.57
CA ILE A 122 -5.67 -32.91 -4.93
C ILE A 122 -5.67 -31.39 -5.12
N LEU A 123 -4.73 -30.67 -4.49
CA LEU A 123 -4.60 -29.21 -4.60
C LEU A 123 -4.05 -28.75 -5.96
N ASN A 124 -3.45 -29.65 -6.75
CA ASN A 124 -3.01 -29.36 -8.10
C ASN A 124 -4.22 -29.38 -9.05
N ALA A 125 -4.97 -28.28 -9.08
CA ALA A 125 -6.13 -28.10 -9.94
C ALA A 125 -5.74 -28.11 -11.42
N ASP A 126 -6.61 -28.63 -12.29
CA ASP A 126 -6.53 -28.36 -13.72
C ASP A 126 -6.83 -26.87 -13.96
N VAL A 127 -5.79 -26.13 -14.34
CA VAL A 127 -5.86 -24.68 -14.58
C VAL A 127 -5.85 -24.35 -16.08
N GLY A 128 -5.93 -25.37 -16.94
CA GLY A 128 -5.79 -25.25 -18.40
C GLY A 128 -4.33 -25.24 -18.87
N GLY A 129 -4.13 -25.38 -20.18
CA GLY A 129 -2.80 -25.45 -20.80
C GLY A 129 -2.04 -26.74 -20.49
N GLY A 130 -2.75 -27.83 -20.13
CA GLY A 130 -2.14 -29.11 -19.76
C GLY A 130 -1.41 -29.09 -18.41
N PHE A 131 -1.59 -28.04 -17.60
CA PHE A 131 -0.89 -27.83 -16.34
C PHE A 131 -1.81 -28.06 -15.13
N HIS A 132 -1.25 -28.69 -14.09
CA HIS A 132 -1.93 -28.91 -12.82
C HIS A 132 -1.15 -28.27 -11.67
N GLY A 133 -1.80 -27.37 -10.92
CA GLY A 133 -1.17 -26.65 -9.82
C GLY A 133 -2.14 -25.76 -9.04
N ILE A 134 -1.64 -25.03 -8.06
CA ILE A 134 -2.43 -24.06 -7.30
C ILE A 134 -2.59 -22.78 -8.13
N GLN A 135 -3.83 -22.39 -8.39
CA GLN A 135 -4.14 -21.10 -9.00
C GLN A 135 -3.66 -19.96 -8.07
N ILE A 136 -2.87 -19.04 -8.62
CA ILE A 136 -2.35 -17.87 -7.89
C ILE A 136 -3.24 -16.64 -8.13
N THR A 137 -3.32 -15.75 -7.14
CA THR A 137 -4.08 -14.49 -7.20
C THR A 137 -3.23 -13.25 -6.92
N SER A 138 -1.90 -13.40 -6.98
CA SER A 138 -0.92 -12.34 -6.74
C SER A 138 -0.72 -11.38 -7.93
N GLY A 139 -1.21 -11.76 -9.11
CA GLY A 139 -1.16 -10.94 -10.32
C GLY A 139 0.18 -10.89 -11.07
N PHE A 140 1.16 -11.73 -10.71
CA PHE A 140 2.49 -11.73 -11.33
C PHE A 140 2.46 -11.98 -12.85
N PHE A 141 1.59 -12.86 -13.35
CA PHE A 141 1.51 -13.13 -14.78
C PHE A 141 1.14 -11.89 -15.60
N TYR A 142 0.20 -11.09 -15.09
CA TYR A 142 -0.22 -9.84 -15.72
C TYR A 142 0.89 -8.78 -15.69
N LEU A 143 1.62 -8.68 -14.57
CA LEU A 143 2.79 -7.81 -14.43
C LEU A 143 3.91 -8.22 -15.42
N TRP A 144 4.22 -9.51 -15.53
CA TRP A 144 5.26 -10.00 -16.43
C TRP A 144 4.90 -9.75 -17.89
N ARG A 145 3.64 -10.01 -18.30
CA ARG A 145 3.17 -9.66 -19.65
C ARG A 145 3.30 -8.15 -19.90
N ALA A 146 2.85 -7.32 -18.96
CA ALA A 146 2.98 -5.88 -19.08
C ALA A 146 4.44 -5.41 -19.18
N SER A 147 5.40 -6.18 -18.66
CA SER A 147 6.84 -5.87 -18.74
C SER A 147 7.52 -6.46 -20.00
N GLY A 148 6.77 -7.15 -20.86
CA GLY A 148 7.29 -7.73 -22.11
C GLY A 148 8.04 -9.05 -21.94
N TYR A 149 7.81 -9.79 -20.84
CA TYR A 149 8.30 -11.16 -20.73
C TYR A 149 7.50 -12.07 -21.67
N THR A 150 8.20 -12.89 -22.45
CA THR A 150 7.60 -13.83 -23.41
C THR A 150 7.97 -15.29 -23.14
N ASN A 151 9.00 -15.54 -22.32
CA ASN A 151 9.44 -16.89 -22.00
C ASN A 151 10.04 -17.04 -20.59
N SER A 152 10.17 -18.28 -20.15
CA SER A 152 10.63 -18.67 -18.82
C SER A 152 12.12 -18.40 -18.60
N TYR A 153 12.93 -18.31 -19.67
CA TYR A 153 14.35 -18.00 -19.55
C TYR A 153 14.57 -16.59 -19.01
N GLN A 154 13.81 -15.61 -19.49
CA GLN A 154 13.85 -14.23 -18.99
C GLN A 154 13.49 -14.16 -17.49
N LEU A 155 12.44 -14.89 -17.06
CA LEU A 155 12.05 -14.98 -15.65
C LEU A 155 13.17 -15.61 -14.81
N TYR A 156 13.81 -16.65 -15.32
CA TYR A 156 14.93 -17.31 -14.65
C TYR A 156 16.14 -16.37 -14.47
N CYS A 157 16.54 -15.65 -15.52
CA CYS A 157 17.60 -14.65 -15.43
C CYS A 157 17.29 -13.56 -14.41
N THR A 158 16.03 -13.11 -14.36
CA THR A 158 15.56 -12.10 -13.40
C THR A 158 15.61 -12.61 -11.97
N ALA A 159 15.25 -13.87 -11.74
CA ALA A 159 15.41 -14.51 -10.44
C ALA A 159 16.87 -14.53 -9.99
N ILE A 160 17.81 -14.96 -10.85
CA ILE A 160 19.24 -14.95 -10.53
C ILE A 160 19.73 -13.53 -10.24
N GLY A 161 19.32 -12.54 -11.04
CA GLY A 161 19.64 -11.13 -10.78
C GLY A 161 19.12 -10.65 -9.42
N GLY A 162 17.88 -11.00 -9.06
CA GLY A 162 17.31 -10.71 -7.75
C GLY A 162 18.11 -11.33 -6.60
N LEU A 163 18.58 -12.58 -6.75
CA LEU A 163 19.40 -13.24 -5.74
C LEU A 163 20.80 -12.61 -5.59
N VAL A 164 21.41 -12.19 -6.71
CA VAL A 164 22.67 -11.42 -6.68
C VAL A 164 22.47 -10.10 -5.94
N MET A 165 21.38 -9.38 -6.23
CA MET A 165 21.03 -8.15 -5.52
C MET A 165 20.81 -8.39 -4.02
N ALA A 166 20.17 -9.49 -3.63
CA ALA A 166 20.04 -9.86 -2.21
C ALA A 166 21.42 -10.04 -1.54
N GLY A 167 22.34 -10.74 -2.19
CA GLY A 167 23.72 -10.89 -1.71
C GLY A 167 24.44 -9.55 -1.57
N LEU A 168 24.27 -8.64 -2.53
CA LEU A 168 24.81 -7.28 -2.47
C LEU A 168 24.21 -6.46 -1.33
N MET A 169 22.90 -6.57 -1.08
CA MET A 169 22.25 -5.88 0.05
C MET A 169 22.78 -6.41 1.39
N LEU A 170 22.90 -7.73 1.56
CA LEU A 170 23.49 -8.31 2.78
C LEU A 170 24.93 -7.85 3.00
N PHE A 171 25.73 -7.82 1.93
CA PHE A 171 27.10 -7.32 1.99
C PHE A 171 27.14 -5.83 2.37
N ALA A 172 26.30 -5.00 1.77
CA ALA A 172 26.23 -3.57 2.08
C ALA A 172 25.82 -3.30 3.53
N GLY A 173 24.87 -4.06 4.07
CA GLY A 173 24.48 -3.98 5.49
C GLY A 173 25.64 -4.31 6.42
N TRP A 174 26.31 -5.44 6.18
CA TRP A 174 27.52 -5.80 6.94
C TRP A 174 28.62 -4.73 6.82
N PHE A 175 28.87 -4.25 5.61
CA PHE A 175 29.92 -3.27 5.34
C PHE A 175 29.68 -1.95 6.06
N HIS A 176 28.45 -1.42 6.00
CA HIS A 176 28.08 -0.15 6.62
C HIS A 176 27.80 -0.23 8.13
N TYR A 177 27.94 -1.40 8.74
CA TYR A 177 27.94 -1.55 10.20
C TYR A 177 29.32 -1.91 10.75
N HIS A 178 30.01 -2.88 10.14
CA HIS A 178 31.27 -3.42 10.65
C HIS A 178 32.52 -2.79 10.06
N LYS A 179 32.47 -2.21 8.84
CA LYS A 179 33.68 -1.75 8.12
C LYS A 179 33.75 -0.24 7.94
N LYS A 180 32.68 0.38 7.45
CA LYS A 180 32.59 1.83 7.22
C LYS A 180 31.25 2.34 7.71
N ALA A 181 31.11 2.49 9.02
CA ALA A 181 29.86 2.92 9.61
C ALA A 181 29.71 4.45 9.53
N PRO A 182 28.64 4.99 8.92
CA PRO A 182 28.45 6.43 8.82
C PRO A 182 28.33 7.10 10.19
N LYS A 183 28.78 8.36 10.28
CA LYS A 183 28.59 9.21 11.47
C LYS A 183 27.19 9.82 11.51
N LEU A 184 26.75 10.27 12.69
CA LEU A 184 25.42 10.85 12.90
C LEU A 184 25.13 12.05 11.97
N GLU A 185 26.13 12.89 11.72
CA GLU A 185 26.03 14.05 10.81
C GLU A 185 25.61 13.66 9.39
N TRP A 186 25.96 12.45 8.93
CA TRP A 186 25.56 11.95 7.61
C TRP A 186 24.07 11.60 7.59
N PHE A 187 23.58 10.92 8.64
CA PHE A 187 22.16 10.56 8.78
C PHE A 187 21.26 11.80 8.93
N GLN A 188 21.75 12.84 9.61
CA GLN A 188 21.02 14.08 9.83
C GLN A 188 21.02 15.03 8.62
N ASN A 189 21.67 14.65 7.51
CA ASN A 189 21.69 15.44 6.29
C ASN A 189 20.40 15.29 5.47
N VAL A 190 19.30 15.80 6.03
CA VAL A 190 17.96 15.62 5.47
C VAL A 190 17.75 16.31 4.13
N GLU A 191 18.42 17.45 3.88
CA GLU A 191 18.33 18.11 2.57
C GLU A 191 19.00 17.29 1.47
N SER A 192 20.19 16.73 1.74
CA SER A 192 20.83 15.81 0.80
C SER A 192 20.00 14.54 0.60
N MET A 193 19.55 13.91 1.69
CA MET A 193 18.72 12.71 1.61
C MET A 193 17.47 12.95 0.78
N MET A 194 16.76 14.06 0.99
CA MET A 194 15.54 14.39 0.25
C MET A 194 15.82 14.68 -1.22
N ASN A 195 16.86 15.44 -1.55
CA ASN A 195 17.25 15.68 -2.95
C ASN A 195 17.57 14.37 -3.68
N HIS A 196 18.34 13.47 -3.05
CA HIS A 196 18.72 12.18 -3.65
C HIS A 196 17.54 11.21 -3.75
N HIS A 197 16.63 11.19 -2.77
CA HIS A 197 15.45 10.32 -2.83
C HIS A 197 14.45 10.83 -3.88
N LEU A 198 14.19 12.14 -3.94
CA LEU A 198 13.29 12.70 -4.95
C LEU A 198 13.89 12.57 -6.35
N ALA A 199 15.05 13.17 -6.63
CA ALA A 199 15.58 13.16 -8.00
C ALA A 199 16.20 11.82 -8.39
N GLY A 200 16.97 11.20 -7.49
CA GLY A 200 17.66 9.94 -7.76
C GLY A 200 16.72 8.74 -7.69
N LEU A 201 16.24 8.40 -6.50
CA LEU A 201 15.46 7.18 -6.30
C LEU A 201 14.11 7.20 -7.05
N LEU A 202 13.32 8.26 -6.89
CA LEU A 202 12.00 8.36 -7.55
C LEU A 202 12.13 8.85 -9.00
N GLY A 203 12.87 9.93 -9.23
CA GLY A 203 13.04 10.54 -10.54
C GLY A 203 13.74 9.63 -11.55
N LEU A 204 14.98 9.20 -11.28
CA LEU A 204 15.71 8.29 -12.18
C LEU A 204 15.10 6.89 -12.22
N GLY A 205 14.47 6.44 -11.12
CA GLY A 205 13.70 5.19 -11.11
C GLY A 205 12.55 5.23 -12.10
N SER A 206 11.72 6.27 -12.05
CA SER A 206 10.60 6.48 -12.97
C SER A 206 11.07 6.70 -14.41
N LEU A 207 12.19 7.42 -14.62
CA LEU A 207 12.75 7.65 -15.95
C LEU A 207 13.24 6.34 -16.58
N SER A 208 13.93 5.52 -15.79
CA SER A 208 14.43 4.21 -16.23
C SER A 208 13.28 3.26 -16.56
N TRP A 209 12.21 3.29 -15.76
CA TRP A 209 11.01 2.51 -16.03
C TRP A 209 10.27 2.99 -17.28
N ALA A 210 10.14 4.30 -17.50
CA ALA A 210 9.59 4.85 -18.75
C ALA A 210 10.42 4.39 -19.97
N GLY A 211 11.75 4.41 -19.87
CA GLY A 211 12.64 3.89 -20.90
C GLY A 211 12.41 2.40 -21.19
N HIS A 212 12.33 1.57 -20.15
CA HIS A 212 11.96 0.16 -20.30
C HIS A 212 10.58 -0.01 -20.95
N GLN A 213 9.60 0.79 -20.53
CA GLN A 213 8.25 0.71 -21.09
C GLN A 213 8.26 1.04 -22.59
N ILE A 214 8.91 2.15 -22.98
CA ILE A 214 8.97 2.61 -24.38
C ILE A 214 9.69 1.60 -25.28
N HIS A 215 10.83 1.06 -24.83
CA HIS A 215 11.72 0.28 -25.68
C HIS A 215 11.50 -1.24 -25.61
N VAL A 216 10.78 -1.75 -24.59
CA VAL A 216 10.56 -3.19 -24.40
C VAL A 216 9.08 -3.53 -24.25
N SER A 217 8.41 -2.95 -23.24
CA SER A 217 7.02 -3.27 -22.93
C SER A 217 6.08 -2.96 -24.10
N LEU A 218 6.15 -1.74 -24.63
CA LEU A 218 5.28 -1.25 -25.70
C LEU A 218 5.36 -2.06 -27.00
N PRO A 219 6.54 -2.30 -27.60
CA PRO A 219 6.62 -3.07 -28.84
C PRO A 219 6.12 -4.51 -28.65
N VAL A 220 6.53 -5.18 -27.56
CA VAL A 220 6.11 -6.55 -27.28
C VAL A 220 4.59 -6.64 -27.07
N ASN A 221 4.01 -5.77 -26.23
CA ASN A 221 2.57 -5.81 -25.97
C ASN A 221 1.73 -5.41 -27.19
N LYS A 222 2.23 -4.51 -28.04
CA LYS A 222 1.54 -4.17 -29.30
C LYS A 222 1.40 -5.40 -30.21
N LEU A 223 2.43 -6.25 -30.28
CA LEU A 223 2.38 -7.50 -31.04
C LEU A 223 1.52 -8.57 -30.36
N LEU A 224 1.65 -8.73 -29.03
CA LEU A 224 0.80 -9.67 -28.27
C LEU A 224 -0.68 -9.32 -28.38
N ASP A 225 -1.04 -8.04 -28.32
CA ASP A 225 -2.42 -7.57 -28.44
C ASP A 225 -2.93 -7.66 -29.90
N ALA A 226 -2.02 -7.69 -30.88
CA ALA A 226 -2.33 -7.97 -32.29
C ALA A 226 -2.47 -9.48 -32.59
N GLY A 227 -2.29 -10.36 -31.60
CA GLY A 227 -2.44 -11.81 -31.74
C GLY A 227 -1.21 -12.54 -32.27
N VAL A 228 -0.04 -11.89 -32.29
CA VAL A 228 1.22 -12.55 -32.64
C VAL A 228 1.60 -13.51 -31.51
N ALA A 229 1.98 -14.76 -31.86
CA ALA A 229 2.37 -15.75 -30.88
C ALA A 229 3.65 -15.30 -30.14
N PRO A 230 3.78 -15.57 -28.83
CA PRO A 230 4.95 -15.13 -28.05
C PRO A 230 6.29 -15.59 -28.61
N GLU A 231 6.32 -16.74 -29.28
CA GLU A 231 7.50 -17.36 -29.90
C GLU A 231 7.97 -16.60 -31.16
N ASP A 232 7.03 -15.95 -31.86
CA ASP A 232 7.27 -15.21 -33.10
C ASP A 232 7.61 -13.73 -32.84
N ILE A 233 7.47 -13.27 -31.60
CA ILE A 233 7.79 -11.89 -31.22
C ILE A 233 9.31 -11.73 -31.14
N PRO A 234 9.90 -10.74 -31.84
CA PRO A 234 11.32 -10.42 -31.71
C PRO A 234 11.71 -10.25 -30.25
N LEU A 235 12.89 -10.76 -29.87
CA LEU A 235 13.35 -10.61 -28.50
C LEU A 235 13.58 -9.12 -28.18
N PRO A 236 13.43 -8.68 -26.92
CA PRO A 236 13.54 -7.27 -26.55
C PRO A 236 14.78 -6.53 -27.07
N HIS A 237 15.92 -7.21 -27.16
CA HIS A 237 17.16 -6.61 -27.66
C HIS A 237 17.12 -6.28 -29.16
N GLU A 238 16.25 -6.92 -29.93
CA GLU A 238 16.08 -6.68 -31.36
C GLU A 238 15.32 -5.38 -31.64
N PHE A 239 14.44 -4.94 -30.74
CA PHE A 239 13.74 -3.65 -30.84
C PHE A 239 14.64 -2.43 -30.59
N PHE A 240 15.92 -2.64 -30.24
CA PHE A 240 16.89 -1.55 -30.25
C PHE A 240 17.37 -1.21 -31.67
N ASP A 241 17.03 -2.03 -32.67
CA ASP A 241 17.07 -1.63 -34.07
C ASP A 241 15.93 -0.66 -34.37
N VAL A 242 16.29 0.58 -34.74
CA VAL A 242 15.36 1.67 -35.05
C VAL A 242 14.40 1.28 -36.17
N SER A 243 14.82 0.43 -37.13
CA SER A 243 13.96 0.00 -38.23
C SER A 243 12.75 -0.80 -37.73
N LYS A 244 12.98 -1.77 -36.83
CA LYS A 244 11.92 -2.58 -36.21
C LYS A 244 10.97 -1.74 -35.36
N MET A 245 11.50 -0.75 -34.64
CA MET A 245 10.64 0.17 -33.88
C MET A 245 9.84 1.09 -34.79
N ALA A 246 10.41 1.58 -35.89
CA ALA A 246 9.73 2.44 -36.84
C ALA A 246 8.56 1.75 -37.56
N GLU A 247 8.60 0.42 -37.73
CA GLU A 247 7.46 -0.36 -38.23
C GLU A 247 6.24 -0.28 -37.30
N LEU A 248 6.48 -0.28 -35.98
CA LEU A 248 5.42 -0.21 -34.97
C LEU A 248 5.04 1.24 -34.64
N TYR A 249 6.02 2.13 -34.56
CA TYR A 249 5.91 3.51 -34.12
C TYR A 249 6.68 4.40 -35.10
N PRO A 250 6.03 4.88 -36.18
CA PRO A 250 6.70 5.60 -37.27
C PRO A 250 7.52 6.82 -36.84
N SER A 251 7.22 7.42 -35.68
CA SER A 251 7.99 8.55 -35.15
C SER A 251 9.45 8.21 -34.84
N PHE A 252 9.78 6.93 -34.59
CA PHE A 252 11.16 6.48 -34.34
C PHE A 252 12.10 6.73 -35.54
N ALA A 253 11.56 6.77 -36.78
CA ALA A 253 12.35 7.11 -37.97
C ALA A 253 12.90 8.55 -37.95
N GLN A 254 12.31 9.45 -37.15
CA GLN A 254 12.75 10.84 -37.00
C GLN A 254 13.93 10.99 -36.01
N GLY A 255 14.29 9.91 -35.31
CA GLY A 255 15.36 9.90 -34.32
C GLY A 255 15.08 10.81 -33.10
N LEU A 256 16.14 11.31 -32.48
CA LEU A 256 16.07 12.12 -31.26
C LEU A 256 15.99 13.64 -31.51
N THR A 257 16.03 14.07 -32.77
CA THR A 257 15.94 15.49 -33.13
C THR A 257 14.69 16.16 -32.54
N PRO A 258 13.47 15.56 -32.58
CA PRO A 258 12.28 16.17 -31.98
C PRO A 258 12.40 16.40 -30.47
N PHE A 259 13.12 15.53 -29.75
CA PHE A 259 13.36 15.70 -28.31
C PHE A 259 14.20 16.96 -28.01
N PHE A 260 15.35 17.11 -28.67
CA PHE A 260 16.28 18.23 -28.45
C PHE A 260 15.78 19.57 -29.01
N THR A 261 14.87 19.53 -29.99
CA THR A 261 14.23 20.72 -30.56
C THR A 261 12.92 21.11 -29.89
N LEU A 262 12.50 20.36 -28.85
CA LEU A 262 11.21 20.54 -28.15
C LEU A 262 9.97 20.37 -29.04
N ASN A 263 10.11 19.71 -30.19
CA ASN A 263 8.98 19.36 -31.07
C ASN A 263 8.35 18.03 -30.64
N TRP A 264 7.88 17.97 -29.39
CA TRP A 264 7.45 16.72 -28.75
C TRP A 264 6.15 16.13 -29.28
N GLY A 265 5.36 16.91 -30.03
CA GLY A 265 4.11 16.42 -30.66
C GLY A 265 4.32 15.24 -31.62
N VAL A 266 5.56 15.03 -32.09
CA VAL A 266 5.96 13.91 -32.94
C VAL A 266 5.84 12.55 -32.23
N TYR A 267 5.99 12.49 -30.91
CA TYR A 267 6.04 11.23 -30.14
C TYR A 267 4.66 10.69 -29.72
N SER A 268 3.58 11.18 -30.33
CA SER A 268 2.20 10.85 -29.95
C SER A 268 1.76 9.41 -30.27
N ASP A 269 2.59 8.62 -30.95
CA ASP A 269 2.33 7.21 -31.26
C ASP A 269 2.71 6.26 -30.12
N PHE A 270 3.64 6.65 -29.24
CA PHE A 270 4.03 5.86 -28.05
C PHE A 270 3.92 6.62 -26.71
N LEU A 271 3.85 7.95 -26.71
CA LEU A 271 3.50 8.78 -25.55
C LEU A 271 2.09 9.34 -25.73
N THR A 272 1.09 8.58 -25.28
CA THR A 272 -0.32 8.93 -25.50
C THR A 272 -0.95 9.57 -24.27
N PHE A 273 -2.15 10.11 -24.44
CA PHE A 273 -3.02 10.56 -23.36
C PHE A 273 -4.47 10.15 -23.66
N LYS A 274 -4.66 8.85 -23.94
CA LYS A 274 -5.96 8.32 -24.38
C LYS A 274 -6.96 8.36 -23.23
N GLY A 275 -6.55 7.92 -22.04
CA GLY A 275 -7.47 7.64 -20.95
C GLY A 275 -8.28 6.36 -21.22
N GLY A 276 -9.02 5.92 -20.20
CA GLY A 276 -9.81 4.70 -20.26
C GLY A 276 -8.95 3.42 -20.24
N LEU A 277 -9.45 2.39 -20.93
CA LEU A 277 -8.89 1.04 -20.93
C LEU A 277 -8.68 0.57 -22.36
N ASN A 278 -7.65 -0.23 -22.58
CA ASN A 278 -7.43 -0.95 -23.82
C ASN A 278 -8.55 -2.00 -23.98
N PRO A 279 -9.38 -1.94 -25.03
CA PRO A 279 -10.54 -2.82 -25.18
C PRO A 279 -10.15 -4.29 -25.44
N VAL A 280 -8.93 -4.57 -25.87
CA VAL A 280 -8.44 -5.94 -26.08
C VAL A 280 -8.10 -6.61 -24.75
N THR A 281 -7.52 -5.87 -23.82
CA THR A 281 -6.93 -6.42 -22.60
C THR A 281 -7.70 -6.07 -21.34
N GLY A 282 -8.51 -5.00 -21.36
CA GLY A 282 -9.20 -4.47 -20.18
C GLY A 282 -8.27 -3.78 -19.17
N GLY A 283 -6.99 -3.60 -19.49
CA GLY A 283 -6.03 -2.85 -18.69
C GLY A 283 -5.82 -1.43 -19.21
N LEU A 284 -5.10 -0.59 -18.47
CA LEU A 284 -4.69 0.74 -18.93
C LEU A 284 -3.84 0.65 -20.21
N TRP A 285 -3.89 1.71 -21.02
CA TRP A 285 -2.98 1.85 -22.17
C TRP A 285 -1.55 1.95 -21.68
N LEU A 286 -0.69 1.00 -22.07
CA LEU A 286 0.72 1.02 -21.65
C LEU A 286 1.45 2.28 -22.15
N SER A 287 1.02 2.87 -23.27
CA SER A 287 1.56 4.13 -23.78
C SER A 287 1.18 5.32 -22.89
N ASP A 288 0.01 5.30 -22.26
CA ASP A 288 -0.36 6.28 -21.23
C ASP A 288 0.48 6.05 -19.96
N THR A 289 0.77 4.80 -19.59
CA THR A 289 1.64 4.53 -18.43
C THR A 289 3.09 4.96 -18.66
N ALA A 290 3.61 4.82 -19.88
CA ALA A 290 4.95 5.30 -20.24
C ALA A 290 5.02 6.83 -20.16
N HIS A 291 4.00 7.52 -20.70
CA HIS A 291 3.89 8.98 -20.59
C HIS A 291 3.75 9.43 -19.14
N HIS A 292 2.96 8.72 -18.33
CA HIS A 292 2.84 8.96 -16.89
C HIS A 292 4.21 8.88 -16.20
N HIS A 293 4.96 7.80 -16.38
CA HIS A 293 6.28 7.65 -15.74
C HIS A 293 7.30 8.68 -16.22
N LEU A 294 7.24 9.11 -17.49
CA LEU A 294 8.08 10.19 -17.98
C LEU A 294 7.74 11.52 -17.29
N ALA A 295 6.44 11.86 -17.16
CA ALA A 295 6.00 13.07 -16.48
C ALA A 295 6.37 13.05 -14.98
N ILE A 296 6.18 11.92 -14.31
CA ILE A 296 6.57 11.71 -12.90
C ILE A 296 8.09 11.81 -12.72
N ALA A 297 8.87 11.28 -13.66
CA ALA A 297 10.32 11.42 -13.63
C ALA A 297 10.76 12.89 -13.67
N VAL A 298 10.23 13.67 -14.61
CA VAL A 298 10.54 15.11 -14.73
C VAL A 298 10.14 15.84 -13.44
N LEU A 299 8.94 15.58 -12.92
CA LEU A 299 8.46 16.19 -11.68
C LEU A 299 9.40 15.93 -10.51
N PHE A 300 9.79 14.67 -10.28
CA PHE A 300 10.63 14.29 -9.15
C PHE A 300 12.09 14.71 -9.31
N ILE A 301 12.63 14.68 -10.53
CA ILE A 301 13.96 15.24 -10.82
C ILE A 301 13.98 16.72 -10.47
N ILE A 302 13.02 17.51 -10.93
CA ILE A 302 12.95 18.94 -10.61
C ILE A 302 12.75 19.16 -9.10
N ALA A 303 11.83 18.42 -8.47
CA ALA A 303 11.56 18.53 -7.04
C ALA A 303 12.80 18.22 -6.17
N GLY A 304 13.64 17.26 -6.59
CA GLY A 304 14.89 16.94 -5.90
C GLY A 304 16.02 17.97 -6.05
N HIS A 305 15.77 19.10 -6.70
CA HIS A 305 16.69 20.26 -6.74
C HIS A 305 16.22 21.43 -5.87
N MET A 306 15.21 21.23 -5.01
CA MET A 306 14.65 22.27 -4.16
C MET A 306 15.54 22.65 -2.96
N TYR A 307 16.24 21.68 -2.35
CA TYR A 307 16.88 21.88 -1.05
C TYR A 307 18.37 22.24 -1.14
N ARG A 308 18.81 23.16 -0.27
CA ARG A 308 20.16 23.75 -0.27
C ARG A 308 21.22 22.76 0.20
N THR A 309 22.19 22.47 -0.66
CA THR A 309 23.39 21.65 -0.36
C THR A 309 24.67 22.51 -0.35
N ASN A 310 25.79 22.01 -0.89
CA ASN A 310 27.10 22.66 -0.80
C ASN A 310 27.26 23.90 -1.71
N TRP A 311 26.39 24.07 -2.72
CA TRP A 311 26.52 25.13 -3.72
C TRP A 311 25.70 26.40 -3.42
N GLY A 312 25.20 26.55 -2.20
CA GLY A 312 24.50 27.77 -1.74
C GLY A 312 23.09 27.99 -2.32
N ILE A 313 22.71 27.34 -3.42
CA ILE A 313 21.39 27.46 -4.07
C ILE A 313 20.40 26.47 -3.44
N GLY A 314 19.14 26.89 -3.29
CA GLY A 314 18.03 26.10 -2.75
C GLY A 314 17.57 26.57 -1.36
N HIS A 315 16.66 25.81 -0.76
CA HIS A 315 16.06 26.13 0.54
C HIS A 315 16.61 25.27 1.69
N SER A 316 16.76 25.84 2.88
CA SER A 316 16.88 25.02 4.09
C SER A 316 15.48 24.66 4.61
N MET A 317 15.26 23.38 4.94
CA MET A 317 13.99 22.93 5.52
C MET A 317 13.67 23.64 6.85
N LYS A 318 14.69 23.92 7.65
CA LYS A 318 14.55 24.66 8.91
C LYS A 318 14.04 26.09 8.68
N GLU A 319 14.67 26.82 7.75
CA GLU A 319 14.25 28.17 7.37
C GLU A 319 12.79 28.20 6.89
N ILE A 320 12.40 27.21 6.06
CA ILE A 320 11.01 27.07 5.60
C ILE A 320 10.08 26.88 6.80
N LEU A 321 10.35 25.90 7.68
CA LEU A 321 9.47 25.60 8.81
C LEU A 321 9.30 26.82 9.74
N GLU A 322 10.40 27.48 10.12
CA GLU A 322 10.37 28.63 11.03
C GLU A 322 9.68 29.86 10.44
N ALA A 323 9.70 30.02 9.11
CA ALA A 323 8.97 31.09 8.42
C ALA A 323 7.44 30.89 8.47
N HIS A 324 6.96 29.64 8.59
CA HIS A 324 5.52 29.33 8.58
C HIS A 324 4.93 29.39 10.00
N LYS A 325 4.51 30.60 10.39
CA LYS A 325 3.80 30.89 11.64
C LYS A 325 2.61 31.82 11.39
N GLY A 326 1.57 31.69 12.20
CA GLY A 326 0.32 32.45 12.06
C GLY A 326 -0.26 32.91 13.39
N PRO A 327 -1.26 33.79 13.37
CA PRO A 327 -1.81 34.43 14.58
C PRO A 327 -2.42 33.42 15.58
N PHE A 328 -2.90 32.27 15.10
CA PHE A 328 -3.53 31.24 15.94
C PHE A 328 -2.56 30.13 16.40
N THR A 329 -1.41 30.00 15.74
CA THR A 329 -0.49 28.85 15.85
C THR A 329 0.76 29.12 16.68
N GLY A 330 0.86 30.29 17.31
CA GLY A 330 1.99 30.64 18.18
C GLY A 330 3.30 30.68 17.41
N GLU A 331 4.29 29.91 17.87
CA GLU A 331 5.61 29.79 17.22
C GLU A 331 5.58 28.89 15.96
N GLY A 332 4.42 28.42 15.52
CA GLY A 332 4.27 27.66 14.29
C GLY A 332 5.06 26.35 14.32
N HIS A 333 5.83 26.10 13.27
CA HIS A 333 6.59 24.85 13.07
C HIS A 333 7.99 24.85 13.71
N LYS A 334 8.33 25.86 14.52
CA LYS A 334 9.62 25.93 15.23
C LYS A 334 9.86 24.67 16.06
N GLY A 335 11.07 24.11 16.01
CA GLY A 335 11.45 22.88 16.72
C GLY A 335 11.13 21.58 15.98
N LEU A 336 10.30 21.59 14.92
CA LEU A 336 9.95 20.38 14.19
C LEU A 336 11.12 19.83 13.34
N TYR A 337 12.00 20.71 12.85
CA TYR A 337 13.23 20.27 12.17
C TYR A 337 14.11 19.44 13.11
N GLU A 338 14.29 19.93 14.34
CA GLU A 338 15.04 19.21 15.38
C GLU A 338 14.36 17.90 15.75
N VAL A 339 13.05 17.89 15.98
CA VAL A 339 12.28 16.66 16.26
C VAL A 339 12.54 15.59 15.19
N LEU A 340 12.43 15.95 13.92
CA LEU A 340 12.57 15.03 12.79
C LEU A 340 14.02 14.64 12.46
N THR A 341 15.01 15.33 13.02
CA THR A 341 16.44 15.02 12.85
C THR A 341 17.05 14.32 14.06
N THR A 342 16.37 14.35 15.21
CA THR A 342 16.87 13.70 16.44
C THR A 342 16.04 12.50 16.90
N SER A 343 14.86 12.25 16.32
CA SER A 343 14.03 11.09 16.65
C SER A 343 13.72 10.23 15.42
N TRP A 344 14.21 8.99 15.43
CA TRP A 344 13.83 7.98 14.45
C TRP A 344 12.36 7.55 14.61
N HIS A 345 11.82 7.56 15.82
CA HIS A 345 10.41 7.26 16.07
C HIS A 345 9.48 8.32 15.45
N ALA A 346 9.83 9.60 15.51
CA ALA A 346 9.07 10.67 14.85
C ALA A 346 9.02 10.49 13.34
N GLN A 347 10.17 10.21 12.71
CA GLN A 347 10.26 9.91 11.28
C GLN A 347 9.47 8.66 10.89
N LEU A 348 9.65 7.57 11.64
CA LEU A 348 8.95 6.31 11.36
C LEU A 348 7.43 6.46 11.52
N ALA A 349 6.96 7.21 12.52
CA ALA A 349 5.54 7.51 12.68
C ALA A 349 4.96 8.24 11.46
N LEU A 350 5.63 9.29 10.98
CA LEU A 350 5.19 10.03 9.81
C LEU A 350 5.21 9.17 8.54
N ASN A 351 6.30 8.43 8.33
CA ASN A 351 6.47 7.59 7.15
C ASN A 351 5.44 6.45 7.09
N LEU A 352 5.15 5.81 8.23
CA LEU A 352 4.12 4.77 8.33
C LEU A 352 2.72 5.32 8.06
N ALA A 353 2.40 6.54 8.53
CA ALA A 353 1.10 7.16 8.29
C ALA A 353 0.90 7.39 6.78
N LEU A 354 1.91 7.98 6.13
CA LEU A 354 1.87 8.29 4.69
C LEU A 354 1.89 7.01 3.84
N LEU A 355 2.77 6.05 4.15
CA LEU A 355 2.88 4.80 3.39
C LEU A 355 1.62 3.95 3.55
N GLY A 356 1.07 3.85 4.75
CA GLY A 356 -0.16 3.10 5.00
C GLY A 356 -1.36 3.67 4.27
N SER A 357 -1.52 5.00 4.29
CA SER A 357 -2.55 5.69 3.50
C SER A 357 -2.32 5.51 1.99
N LEU A 358 -1.08 5.64 1.51
CA LEU A 358 -0.75 5.42 0.10
C LEU A 358 -1.07 3.98 -0.33
N THR A 359 -0.82 2.98 0.52
CA THR A 359 -1.11 1.58 0.22
C THR A 359 -2.61 1.33 0.07
N ILE A 360 -3.46 1.97 0.88
CA ILE A 360 -4.93 1.95 0.69
C ILE A 360 -5.32 2.67 -0.61
N ILE A 361 -4.70 3.81 -0.92
CA ILE A 361 -4.94 4.52 -2.19
C ILE A 361 -4.58 3.63 -3.39
N VAL A 362 -3.47 2.89 -3.32
CA VAL A 362 -3.08 1.91 -4.35
C VAL A 362 -4.17 0.86 -4.54
N ALA A 363 -4.76 0.34 -3.46
CA ALA A 363 -5.89 -0.60 -3.54
C ALA A 363 -7.07 0.00 -4.32
N HIS A 364 -7.49 1.22 -3.95
CA HIS A 364 -8.62 1.90 -4.59
C HIS A 364 -8.36 2.28 -6.06
N HIS A 365 -7.14 2.70 -6.39
CA HIS A 365 -6.78 3.05 -7.76
C HIS A 365 -6.67 1.81 -8.65
N MET A 366 -6.04 0.74 -8.18
CA MET A 366 -5.79 -0.44 -9.00
C MET A 366 -7.06 -1.19 -9.41
N TYR A 367 -8.11 -1.22 -8.58
CA TYR A 367 -9.33 -1.93 -8.98
C TYR A 367 -10.15 -1.15 -10.01
N ALA A 368 -10.22 0.18 -9.88
CA ALA A 368 -11.02 1.03 -10.75
C ALA A 368 -10.26 1.45 -12.02
N MET A 369 -8.93 1.34 -12.01
CA MET A 369 -8.04 1.60 -13.15
C MET A 369 -7.05 0.44 -13.30
N PRO A 370 -7.49 -0.76 -13.72
CA PRO A 370 -6.63 -1.96 -13.78
C PRO A 370 -5.38 -1.70 -14.62
N PRO A 371 -4.17 -1.66 -14.03
CA PRO A 371 -2.99 -1.22 -14.76
C PRO A 371 -2.40 -2.29 -15.68
N TYR A 372 -2.75 -3.57 -15.47
CA TYR A 372 -2.15 -4.67 -16.19
C TYR A 372 -3.12 -5.35 -17.19
N PRO A 373 -2.62 -5.80 -18.36
CA PRO A 373 -3.43 -6.51 -19.35
C PRO A 373 -4.13 -7.75 -18.75
N TYR A 374 -5.42 -7.94 -19.03
CA TYR A 374 -6.29 -9.05 -18.58
C TYR A 374 -6.51 -9.17 -17.07
N GLN A 375 -5.91 -8.31 -16.25
CA GLN A 375 -6.11 -8.33 -14.80
C GLN A 375 -7.55 -8.00 -14.41
N ALA A 376 -8.23 -7.15 -15.18
CA ALA A 376 -9.60 -6.68 -14.88
C ALA A 376 -10.64 -7.82 -14.87
N ILE A 377 -10.45 -8.83 -15.74
CA ILE A 377 -11.36 -9.98 -15.88
C ILE A 377 -10.98 -11.19 -15.01
N ASP A 378 -9.90 -11.07 -14.24
CA ASP A 378 -9.56 -11.98 -13.15
C ASP A 378 -9.99 -11.39 -11.81
N TYR A 379 -11.26 -11.60 -11.50
CA TYR A 379 -11.91 -11.10 -10.29
C TYR A 379 -11.23 -11.59 -9.00
N GLY A 380 -10.62 -12.78 -9.02
CA GLY A 380 -9.89 -13.32 -7.86
C GLY A 380 -8.62 -12.52 -7.57
N THR A 381 -7.87 -12.15 -8.60
CA THR A 381 -6.69 -11.29 -8.46
C THR A 381 -7.09 -9.87 -8.03
N GLN A 382 -8.15 -9.29 -8.60
CA GLN A 382 -8.65 -7.97 -8.17
C GLN A 382 -9.03 -7.95 -6.69
N LEU A 383 -9.83 -8.92 -6.24
CA LEU A 383 -10.25 -9.03 -4.84
C LEU A 383 -9.07 -9.25 -3.91
N SER A 384 -8.12 -10.10 -4.31
CA SER A 384 -6.93 -10.40 -3.51
C SER A 384 -6.04 -9.17 -3.35
N LEU A 385 -5.73 -8.47 -4.43
CA LEU A 385 -4.86 -7.28 -4.39
C LEU A 385 -5.51 -6.13 -3.62
N PHE A 386 -6.81 -5.88 -3.81
CA PHE A 386 -7.53 -4.85 -3.05
C PHE A 386 -7.49 -5.15 -1.54
N THR A 387 -7.85 -6.37 -1.16
CA THR A 387 -7.89 -6.80 0.24
C THR A 387 -6.49 -6.78 0.87
N HIS A 388 -5.48 -7.28 0.15
CA HIS A 388 -4.10 -7.32 0.60
C HIS A 388 -3.54 -5.93 0.92
N HIS A 389 -3.64 -4.99 -0.02
CA HIS A 389 -3.14 -3.64 0.17
C HIS A 389 -3.93 -2.86 1.22
N THR A 390 -5.25 -3.10 1.32
CA THR A 390 -6.09 -2.50 2.37
C THR A 390 -5.61 -2.92 3.75
N TRP A 391 -5.39 -4.23 3.99
CA TRP A 391 -4.87 -4.74 5.25
C TRP A 391 -3.49 -4.19 5.60
N ILE A 392 -2.52 -4.26 4.67
CA ILE A 392 -1.18 -3.72 4.89
C ILE A 392 -1.27 -2.24 5.28
N GLY A 393 -2.05 -1.45 4.55
CA GLY A 393 -2.20 -0.03 4.85
C GLY A 393 -2.75 0.25 6.25
N GLY A 394 -3.74 -0.52 6.70
CA GLY A 394 -4.26 -0.42 8.08
C GLY A 394 -3.22 -0.73 9.16
N PHE A 395 -2.45 -1.80 8.99
CA PHE A 395 -1.38 -2.15 9.92
C PHE A 395 -0.32 -1.05 10.00
N LEU A 396 0.09 -0.49 8.86
CA LEU A 396 1.04 0.62 8.82
C LEU A 396 0.48 1.88 9.50
N ILE A 397 -0.80 2.23 9.28
CA ILE A 397 -1.44 3.37 9.96
C ILE A 397 -1.50 3.17 11.49
N VAL A 398 -1.84 1.97 11.97
CA VAL A 398 -1.81 1.68 13.42
C VAL A 398 -0.38 1.76 13.96
N GLY A 399 0.59 1.25 13.22
CA GLY A 399 2.02 1.39 13.51
C GLY A 399 2.45 2.85 13.62
N ALA A 400 1.92 3.75 12.78
CA ALA A 400 2.16 5.18 12.88
C ALA A 400 1.70 5.75 14.23
N GLY A 401 0.49 5.40 14.67
CA GLY A 401 -0.03 5.76 15.99
C GLY A 401 0.85 5.23 17.13
N ALA A 402 1.36 4.00 16.99
CA ALA A 402 2.28 3.40 17.95
C ALA A 402 3.60 4.18 18.05
N HIS A 403 4.28 4.42 16.92
CA HIS A 403 5.55 5.13 16.91
C HIS A 403 5.41 6.61 17.31
N ALA A 404 4.26 7.24 17.03
CA ALA A 404 3.96 8.58 17.54
C ALA A 404 3.86 8.58 19.08
N ALA A 405 3.21 7.58 19.68
CA ALA A 405 3.15 7.45 21.13
C ALA A 405 4.53 7.11 21.74
N ILE A 406 5.34 6.28 21.08
CA ILE A 406 6.72 6.00 21.51
C ILE A 406 7.56 7.29 21.49
N PHE A 407 7.49 8.08 20.41
CA PHE A 407 8.12 9.40 20.32
C PHE A 407 7.68 10.30 21.49
N MET A 408 6.38 10.37 21.77
CA MET A 408 5.86 11.20 22.87
C MET A 408 6.41 10.78 24.25
N VAL A 409 6.70 9.49 24.45
CA VAL A 409 7.24 8.99 25.71
C VAL A 409 8.75 9.20 25.81
N ARG A 410 9.51 8.80 24.78
CA ARG A 410 10.97 8.70 24.83
C ARG A 410 11.70 9.96 24.39
N ASP A 411 11.22 10.60 23.32
CA ASP A 411 12.02 11.58 22.57
C ASP A 411 11.45 13.00 22.62
N TYR A 412 10.18 13.15 23.01
CA TYR A 412 9.56 14.47 23.13
C TYR A 412 10.20 15.29 24.27
N ASP A 413 10.78 16.42 23.89
CA ASP A 413 11.36 17.40 24.80
C ASP A 413 10.48 18.67 24.86
N PRO A 414 9.83 18.96 26.00
CA PRO A 414 9.05 20.19 26.19
C PRO A 414 9.88 21.47 26.03
N ALA A 415 11.17 21.46 26.35
CA ALA A 415 12.01 22.65 26.28
C ALA A 415 12.28 23.07 24.82
N LYS A 416 12.29 22.12 23.89
CA LYS A 416 12.41 22.36 22.45
C LYS A 416 11.07 22.70 21.79
N ASN A 417 9.96 22.41 22.46
CA ASN A 417 8.61 22.58 21.93
C ASN A 417 7.80 23.55 22.81
N VAL A 418 8.20 24.81 22.85
CA VAL A 418 7.49 25.84 23.63
C VAL A 418 6.58 26.65 22.73
N ASN A 419 5.26 26.58 22.96
CA ASN A 419 4.24 27.32 22.21
C ASN A 419 4.27 27.13 20.68
N ASN A 420 4.89 26.06 20.19
CA ASN A 420 4.80 25.61 18.81
C ASN A 420 3.52 24.76 18.60
N LEU A 421 3.31 24.26 17.38
CA LEU A 421 2.12 23.47 17.05
C LEU A 421 1.94 22.23 17.95
N LEU A 422 3.02 21.50 18.25
CA LEU A 422 2.96 20.27 19.03
C LEU A 422 2.54 20.53 20.48
N ASP A 423 3.16 21.51 21.14
CA ASP A 423 2.76 21.91 22.50
C ASP A 423 1.33 22.43 22.55
N ARG A 424 0.96 23.27 21.57
CA ARG A 424 -0.41 23.81 21.50
C ARG A 424 -1.42 22.69 21.42
N MET A 425 -1.22 21.69 20.55
CA MET A 425 -2.08 20.51 20.44
C MET A 425 -2.25 19.80 21.79
N LEU A 426 -1.17 19.59 22.54
CA LEU A 426 -1.22 18.94 23.86
C LEU A 426 -2.02 19.75 24.87
N ARG A 427 -1.96 21.08 24.84
CA ARG A 427 -2.68 21.95 25.77
C ARG A 427 -4.20 21.95 25.62
N HIS A 428 -4.73 21.56 24.45
CA HIS A 428 -6.17 21.44 24.22
C HIS A 428 -6.60 20.01 23.83
N ARG A 429 -5.79 19.00 24.20
CA ARG A 429 -6.05 17.58 23.92
C ARG A 429 -7.43 17.10 24.40
N ASP A 430 -7.92 17.61 25.53
CA ASP A 430 -9.24 17.25 26.06
C ASP A 430 -10.36 17.71 25.11
N ALA A 431 -10.22 18.88 24.47
CA ALA A 431 -11.18 19.37 23.50
C ALA A 431 -11.15 18.53 22.21
N ILE A 432 -9.96 18.18 21.71
CA ILE A 432 -9.81 17.32 20.52
C ILE A 432 -10.52 15.97 20.76
N ILE A 433 -10.20 15.32 21.88
CA ILE A 433 -10.75 13.99 22.18
C ILE A 433 -12.25 14.04 22.50
N SER A 434 -12.75 15.07 23.18
CA SER A 434 -14.19 15.17 23.47
C SER A 434 -15.03 15.41 22.21
N HIS A 435 -14.56 16.26 21.29
CA HIS A 435 -15.25 16.49 20.02
C HIS A 435 -15.21 15.24 19.15
N LEU A 436 -14.06 14.57 19.05
CA LEU A 436 -13.94 13.34 18.27
C LEU A 436 -14.78 12.20 18.86
N ASN A 437 -14.89 12.12 20.19
CA ASN A 437 -15.81 11.21 20.87
C ASN A 437 -17.27 11.49 20.48
N TRP A 438 -17.70 12.75 20.52
CA TRP A 438 -19.04 13.15 20.08
C TRP A 438 -19.28 12.79 18.61
N VAL A 439 -18.33 13.06 17.71
CA VAL A 439 -18.43 12.67 16.29
C VAL A 439 -18.60 11.15 16.15
N CYS A 440 -17.84 10.35 16.90
CA CYS A 440 -17.97 8.90 16.86
C CYS A 440 -19.37 8.43 17.32
N ILE A 441 -19.91 9.02 18.39
CA ILE A 441 -21.26 8.71 18.87
C ILE A 441 -22.30 9.11 17.83
N PHE A 442 -22.18 10.33 17.28
CA PHE A 442 -23.07 10.84 16.23
C PHE A 442 -23.07 9.91 15.01
N LEU A 443 -21.89 9.59 14.48
CA LEU A 443 -21.74 8.70 13.34
C LEU A 443 -22.30 7.29 13.65
N GLY A 444 -22.03 6.73 14.83
CA GLY A 444 -22.58 5.43 15.23
C GLY A 444 -24.11 5.40 15.21
N PHE A 445 -24.77 6.41 15.79
CA PHE A 445 -26.23 6.50 15.78
C PHE A 445 -26.82 6.75 14.38
N HIS A 446 -26.19 7.59 13.57
CA HIS A 446 -26.72 8.02 12.27
C HIS A 446 -26.19 7.20 11.07
N SER A 447 -25.45 6.13 11.33
CA SER A 447 -25.07 5.13 10.32
C SER A 447 -25.59 3.76 10.71
N PHE A 448 -25.01 3.13 11.74
CA PHE A 448 -25.41 1.80 12.20
C PHE A 448 -26.85 1.78 12.73
N GLY A 449 -27.31 2.85 13.37
CA GLY A 449 -28.72 2.96 13.77
C GLY A 449 -29.71 2.89 12.60
N LEU A 450 -29.33 3.33 11.39
CA LEU A 450 -30.17 3.23 10.19
C LEU A 450 -30.35 1.77 9.75
N TYR A 451 -29.32 0.95 9.90
CA TYR A 451 -29.41 -0.49 9.62
C TYR A 451 -30.39 -1.19 10.58
N ILE A 452 -30.30 -0.90 11.88
CA ILE A 452 -31.22 -1.45 12.89
C ILE A 452 -32.66 -0.99 12.62
N HIS A 453 -32.85 0.29 12.28
CA HIS A 453 -34.15 0.82 11.87
C HIS A 453 -34.71 0.04 10.68
N ASN A 454 -33.90 -0.17 9.65
CA ASN A 454 -34.30 -0.90 8.45
C ASN A 454 -34.61 -2.38 8.72
N ASP A 455 -33.81 -3.07 9.55
CA ASP A 455 -34.12 -4.44 9.98
C ASP A 455 -35.47 -4.50 10.70
N THR A 456 -35.73 -3.54 11.60
CA THR A 456 -36.98 -3.46 12.37
C THR A 456 -38.17 -3.18 11.46
N MET A 457 -38.09 -2.19 10.57
CA MET A 457 -39.18 -1.86 9.64
C MET A 457 -39.47 -3.00 8.67
N ARG A 458 -38.42 -3.68 8.17
CA ARG A 458 -38.56 -4.86 7.31
C ARG A 458 -39.24 -6.00 8.05
N ALA A 459 -38.84 -6.28 9.30
CA ALA A 459 -39.44 -7.33 10.13
C ALA A 459 -40.91 -7.03 10.49
N LEU A 460 -41.27 -5.75 10.67
CA LEU A 460 -42.65 -5.31 10.90
C LEU A 460 -43.51 -5.30 9.62
N GLY A 461 -42.97 -5.70 8.47
CA GLY A 461 -43.70 -5.68 7.19
C GLY A 461 -43.98 -4.27 6.68
N ARG A 462 -43.12 -3.30 7.01
CA ARG A 462 -43.25 -1.88 6.63
C ARG A 462 -42.12 -1.42 5.69
N PRO A 463 -42.00 -1.99 4.48
CA PRO A 463 -40.92 -1.64 3.55
C PRO A 463 -40.96 -0.17 3.09
N GLN A 464 -42.13 0.47 3.08
CA GLN A 464 -42.29 1.88 2.75
C GLN A 464 -41.65 2.85 3.77
N ASP A 465 -41.36 2.38 4.97
CA ASP A 465 -40.77 3.18 6.05
C ASP A 465 -39.25 2.94 6.18
N MET A 466 -38.67 2.20 5.25
CA MET A 466 -37.24 1.91 5.19
C MET A 466 -36.46 3.01 4.47
N PHE A 467 -35.23 3.23 4.90
CA PHE A 467 -34.22 3.96 4.13
C PHE A 467 -33.74 3.07 2.97
N SER A 468 -34.19 3.37 1.75
CA SER A 468 -33.88 2.60 0.54
C SER A 468 -34.15 3.44 -0.71
N ASP A 469 -33.63 2.99 -1.86
CA ASP A 469 -33.86 3.69 -3.14
C ASP A 469 -35.34 3.69 -3.57
N SER A 470 -36.15 2.75 -3.08
CA SER A 470 -37.57 2.60 -3.42
C SER A 470 -38.54 3.23 -2.41
N ALA A 471 -38.04 3.79 -1.30
CA ALA A 471 -38.85 4.39 -0.25
C ALA A 471 -38.23 5.72 0.22
N ILE A 472 -37.69 5.78 1.43
CA ILE A 472 -37.04 6.99 1.94
C ILE A 472 -35.58 7.01 1.44
N GLN A 473 -35.30 7.81 0.42
CA GLN A 473 -33.97 7.82 -0.21
C GLN A 473 -32.96 8.67 0.58
N LEU A 474 -31.74 8.16 0.71
CA LEU A 474 -30.58 8.91 1.22
C LEU A 474 -29.48 8.86 0.15
N GLN A 475 -29.62 9.68 -0.89
CA GLN A 475 -28.71 9.65 -2.04
C GLN A 475 -27.35 10.31 -1.72
N PRO A 476 -26.23 9.71 -2.15
CA PRO A 476 -24.90 10.30 -2.02
C PRO A 476 -24.65 11.36 -3.11
N ILE A 477 -25.44 12.44 -3.10
CA ILE A 477 -25.49 13.45 -4.18
C ILE A 477 -24.12 14.07 -4.50
N PHE A 478 -23.25 14.25 -3.51
CA PHE A 478 -21.93 14.81 -3.72
C PHE A 478 -21.01 13.84 -4.48
N ALA A 479 -21.09 12.53 -4.19
CA ALA A 479 -20.30 11.53 -4.90
C ALA A 479 -20.79 11.38 -6.35
N GLN A 480 -22.11 11.37 -6.56
CA GLN A 480 -22.72 11.36 -7.90
C GLN A 480 -22.33 12.62 -8.70
N TRP A 481 -22.30 13.79 -8.06
CA TRP A 481 -21.83 15.02 -8.69
C TRP A 481 -20.36 14.94 -9.12
N VAL A 482 -19.47 14.38 -8.29
CA VAL A 482 -18.07 14.14 -8.66
C VAL A 482 -17.94 13.14 -9.81
N GLN A 483 -18.72 12.04 -9.79
CA GLN A 483 -18.78 11.07 -10.90
C GLN A 483 -19.16 11.75 -12.22
N ASN A 484 -20.15 12.64 -12.19
CA ASN A 484 -20.57 13.40 -13.37
C ASN A 484 -19.47 14.35 -13.87
N ILE A 485 -18.77 15.06 -12.98
CA ILE A 485 -17.65 15.92 -13.37
C ILE A 485 -16.56 15.11 -14.07
N HIS A 486 -16.18 13.96 -13.52
CA HIS A 486 -15.12 13.14 -14.11
C HIS A 486 -15.54 12.50 -15.43
N THR A 487 -16.79 12.06 -15.55
CA THR A 487 -17.33 11.48 -16.78
C THR A 487 -17.39 12.51 -17.91
N LEU A 488 -17.73 13.76 -17.59
CA LEU A 488 -17.81 14.87 -18.55
C LEU A 488 -16.47 15.59 -18.76
N ALA A 489 -15.38 15.17 -18.10
CA ALA A 489 -14.09 15.83 -18.24
C ALA A 489 -13.49 15.72 -19.65
N PRO A 490 -13.49 14.57 -20.34
CA PRO A 490 -12.92 14.43 -21.68
C PRO A 490 -13.54 15.41 -22.68
N GLY A 491 -12.70 16.17 -23.39
CA GLY A 491 -13.15 17.19 -24.35
C GLY A 491 -13.64 18.51 -23.73
N ALA A 492 -13.81 18.60 -22.40
CA ALA A 492 -14.22 19.81 -21.70
C ALA A 492 -13.15 20.30 -20.72
N THR A 493 -13.17 19.83 -19.46
CA THR A 493 -12.15 20.19 -18.46
C THR A 493 -10.83 19.44 -18.65
N ALA A 494 -10.84 18.37 -19.44
CA ALA A 494 -9.66 17.67 -19.97
C ALA A 494 -9.74 17.58 -21.51
N PRO A 495 -9.48 18.68 -22.25
CA PRO A 495 -9.70 18.76 -23.70
C PRO A 495 -8.92 17.72 -24.52
N ASN A 496 -7.74 17.33 -24.04
CA ASN A 496 -6.83 16.42 -24.76
C ASN A 496 -7.01 14.95 -24.36
N SER A 497 -7.87 14.65 -23.39
CA SER A 497 -8.20 13.27 -23.01
C SER A 497 -9.30 12.74 -23.91
N LEU A 498 -9.16 11.51 -24.41
CA LEU A 498 -10.17 10.88 -25.28
C LEU A 498 -11.25 10.15 -24.48
N ALA A 499 -10.90 9.62 -23.31
CA ALA A 499 -11.82 8.93 -22.42
C ALA A 499 -11.61 9.35 -20.96
N THR A 500 -12.54 8.93 -20.09
CA THR A 500 -12.49 9.12 -18.65
C THR A 500 -11.24 8.48 -18.03
N ALA A 501 -10.77 9.00 -16.90
CA ALA A 501 -9.70 8.36 -16.13
C ALA A 501 -10.09 6.94 -15.65
N SER A 502 -11.39 6.71 -15.39
CA SER A 502 -11.92 5.41 -15.02
C SER A 502 -13.38 5.26 -15.46
N TYR A 503 -13.71 4.10 -16.04
CA TYR A 503 -15.10 3.73 -16.36
C TYR A 503 -15.96 3.50 -15.13
N ALA A 504 -15.39 3.44 -13.91
CA ALA A 504 -16.16 3.38 -12.68
C ALA A 504 -16.95 4.68 -12.41
N PHE A 505 -16.51 5.82 -12.95
CA PHE A 505 -17.22 7.09 -12.81
C PHE A 505 -18.46 7.18 -13.71
N GLY A 506 -18.43 6.55 -14.88
CA GLY A 506 -19.43 6.66 -15.93
C GLY A 506 -18.87 6.26 -17.30
N GLY A 507 -19.73 6.23 -18.31
CA GLY A 507 -19.40 5.80 -19.68
C GLY A 507 -19.88 4.38 -19.99
N ASP A 508 -19.26 3.75 -20.97
CA ASP A 508 -19.65 2.43 -21.46
C ASP A 508 -19.10 1.28 -20.61
N THR A 509 -19.78 0.13 -20.68
CA THR A 509 -19.26 -1.13 -20.15
C THR A 509 -18.15 -1.67 -21.05
N ILE A 510 -16.97 -1.90 -20.47
CA ILE A 510 -15.85 -2.55 -21.17
C ILE A 510 -15.89 -4.04 -20.86
N ALA A 511 -16.01 -4.86 -21.90
CA ALA A 511 -16.04 -6.30 -21.80
C ALA A 511 -14.84 -6.93 -22.51
N VAL A 512 -14.26 -7.97 -21.89
CA VAL A 512 -13.18 -8.78 -22.49
C VAL A 512 -13.54 -10.24 -22.29
N ALA A 513 -13.54 -11.01 -23.38
CA ALA A 513 -13.86 -12.44 -23.38
C ALA A 513 -15.18 -12.79 -22.66
N GLY A 514 -16.25 -12.03 -22.93
CA GLY A 514 -17.58 -12.26 -22.36
C GLY A 514 -17.69 -11.92 -20.87
N LYS A 515 -16.71 -11.22 -20.28
CA LYS A 515 -16.71 -10.76 -18.89
C LYS A 515 -16.62 -9.24 -18.83
N VAL A 516 -17.25 -8.64 -17.83
CA VAL A 516 -17.09 -7.21 -17.54
C VAL A 516 -15.68 -6.96 -16.99
N ALA A 517 -14.87 -6.20 -17.73
CA ALA A 517 -13.60 -5.68 -17.23
C ALA A 517 -13.83 -4.50 -16.30
N MET A 518 -14.68 -3.54 -16.72
CA MET A 518 -15.13 -2.43 -15.89
C MET A 518 -16.45 -1.87 -16.44
N MET A 519 -17.29 -1.33 -15.55
CA MET A 519 -18.49 -0.59 -15.91
C MET A 519 -18.77 0.50 -14.86
N PRO A 520 -19.67 1.46 -15.15
CA PRO A 520 -20.05 2.48 -14.18
C PRO A 520 -20.53 1.88 -12.85
N ILE A 521 -19.97 2.35 -11.75
CA ILE A 521 -20.37 1.93 -10.40
C ILE A 521 -21.41 2.92 -9.90
N THR A 522 -22.69 2.56 -10.00
CA THR A 522 -23.79 3.40 -9.52
C THR A 522 -23.78 3.47 -7.99
N LEU A 523 -24.06 4.66 -7.44
CA LEU A 523 -24.07 4.91 -6.00
C LEU A 523 -25.47 5.28 -5.55
N GLY A 524 -26.09 4.45 -4.71
CA GLY A 524 -27.44 4.66 -4.16
C GLY A 524 -27.47 4.79 -2.64
N THR A 525 -28.64 4.57 -2.05
CA THR A 525 -28.85 4.65 -0.59
C THR A 525 -28.00 3.63 0.17
N ALA A 526 -27.83 2.42 -0.37
CA ALA A 526 -26.98 1.40 0.24
C ALA A 526 -25.50 1.85 0.31
N ASP A 527 -25.00 2.48 -0.75
CA ASP A 527 -23.65 3.03 -0.79
C ASP A 527 -23.51 4.20 0.21
N PHE A 528 -24.50 5.09 0.31
CA PHE A 528 -24.51 6.14 1.33
C PHE A 528 -24.38 5.57 2.75
N MET A 529 -25.17 4.55 3.08
CA MET A 529 -25.18 3.93 4.41
C MET A 529 -23.81 3.32 4.76
N VAL A 530 -23.23 2.52 3.86
CA VAL A 530 -21.96 1.83 4.14
C VAL A 530 -20.77 2.80 4.19
N HIS A 531 -20.77 3.88 3.40
CA HIS A 531 -19.72 4.90 3.50
C HIS A 531 -19.74 5.65 4.84
N HIS A 532 -20.92 5.84 5.44
CA HIS A 532 -21.00 6.41 6.79
C HIS A 532 -20.57 5.42 7.88
N ILE A 533 -20.72 4.10 7.65
CA ILE A 533 -20.10 3.08 8.51
C ILE A 533 -18.58 3.13 8.39
N HIS A 534 -18.01 3.26 7.19
CA HIS A 534 -16.55 3.44 7.03
C HIS A 534 -16.07 4.69 7.76
N ALA A 535 -16.77 5.82 7.61
CA ALA A 535 -16.45 7.03 8.34
C ALA A 535 -16.48 6.78 9.85
N PHE A 536 -17.54 6.17 10.38
CA PHE A 536 -17.65 5.81 11.78
C PHE A 536 -16.44 4.97 12.28
N THR A 537 -16.13 3.86 11.61
CA THR A 537 -15.07 2.94 12.06
C THR A 537 -13.68 3.56 11.96
N ILE A 538 -13.42 4.37 10.93
CA ILE A 538 -12.17 5.14 10.79
C ILE A 538 -12.04 6.17 11.91
N HIS A 539 -13.10 6.93 12.21
CA HIS A 539 -13.06 7.95 13.26
C HIS A 539 -12.87 7.34 14.65
N VAL A 540 -13.45 6.17 14.93
CA VAL A 540 -13.21 5.47 16.20
C VAL A 540 -11.77 4.94 16.29
N THR A 541 -11.23 4.39 15.19
CA THR A 541 -9.82 3.98 15.14
C THR A 541 -8.90 5.17 15.41
N ALA A 542 -9.16 6.30 14.76
CA ALA A 542 -8.41 7.55 14.97
C ALA A 542 -8.56 8.07 16.40
N LEU A 543 -9.77 8.02 17.00
CA LEU A 543 -10.01 8.40 18.39
C LEU A 543 -9.11 7.62 19.36
N ILE A 544 -9.06 6.30 19.20
CA ILE A 544 -8.27 5.43 20.06
C ILE A 544 -6.78 5.73 19.93
N LEU A 545 -6.26 5.76 18.70
CA LEU A 545 -4.84 6.00 18.46
C LEU A 545 -4.41 7.41 18.89
N LEU A 546 -5.18 8.44 18.50
CA LEU A 546 -4.86 9.82 18.85
C LEU A 546 -4.95 10.06 20.37
N LYS A 547 -5.92 9.46 21.06
CA LYS A 547 -5.97 9.48 22.53
C LYS A 547 -4.74 8.80 23.14
N GLY A 548 -4.30 7.68 22.57
CA GLY A 548 -3.08 6.99 22.98
C GLY A 548 -1.86 7.90 22.91
N VAL A 549 -1.70 8.64 21.81
CA VAL A 549 -0.60 9.59 21.59
C VAL A 549 -0.68 10.79 22.54
N LEU A 550 -1.82 11.48 22.59
CA LEU A 550 -1.99 12.74 23.33
C LEU A 550 -1.92 12.56 24.87
N TYR A 551 -2.24 11.36 25.37
CA TYR A 551 -2.24 11.03 26.80
C TYR A 551 -1.12 10.04 27.18
N ALA A 552 -0.13 9.84 26.30
CA ALA A 552 1.01 8.96 26.57
C ALA A 552 1.86 9.49 27.73
N ARG A 553 2.08 10.81 27.79
CA ARG A 553 2.94 11.44 28.81
C ARG A 553 2.25 11.65 30.15
N SER A 554 0.97 12.02 30.12
CA SER A 554 0.21 12.34 31.34
C SER A 554 -1.29 12.29 31.07
N SER A 555 -2.08 12.07 32.11
CA SER A 555 -3.52 12.27 32.12
C SER A 555 -3.97 12.89 33.44
N ARG A 556 -5.26 13.24 33.55
CA ARG A 556 -5.83 13.69 34.83
C ARG A 556 -5.79 12.60 35.91
N LEU A 557 -5.74 11.32 35.51
CA LEU A 557 -5.77 10.17 36.40
C LEU A 557 -4.37 9.71 36.83
N VAL A 558 -3.42 9.71 35.89
CA VAL A 558 -2.01 9.33 36.08
C VAL A 558 -1.13 10.46 35.55
N PRO A 559 -0.73 11.42 36.42
CA PRO A 559 0.01 12.60 36.01
C PRO A 559 1.43 12.32 35.50
N ASP A 560 2.08 11.30 36.05
CA ASP A 560 3.48 10.89 35.85
C ASP A 560 3.61 9.69 34.89
N LYS A 561 2.67 9.54 33.95
CA LYS A 561 2.60 8.35 33.09
C LYS A 561 3.85 8.15 32.23
N SER A 562 4.54 9.21 31.83
CA SER A 562 5.81 9.10 31.07
C SER A 562 6.86 8.27 31.81
N GLU A 563 6.89 8.31 33.14
CA GLU A 563 7.87 7.58 33.96
C GLU A 563 7.61 6.06 33.98
N LEU A 564 6.36 5.65 33.70
CA LEU A 564 5.99 4.24 33.56
C LEU A 564 6.40 3.66 32.18
N GLY A 565 6.77 4.52 31.24
CA GLY A 565 7.17 4.15 29.89
C GLY A 565 6.00 3.92 28.92
N PHE A 566 6.31 3.39 27.73
CA PHE A 566 5.31 3.17 26.68
C PHE A 566 4.50 1.89 26.85
N ARG A 567 5.16 0.80 27.27
CA ARG A 567 4.62 -0.56 27.35
C ARG A 567 4.57 -1.03 28.81
N PHE A 568 3.42 -0.81 29.47
CA PHE A 568 3.16 -1.27 30.84
C PHE A 568 1.64 -1.58 30.99
N PRO A 569 1.23 -2.51 31.87
CA PRO A 569 -0.16 -2.99 31.90
C PRO A 569 -1.13 -2.06 32.64
N CYS A 570 -0.71 -1.45 33.75
CA CYS A 570 -1.52 -0.58 34.61
C CYS A 570 -0.64 0.17 35.65
N ASP A 571 -1.25 1.07 36.43
CA ASP A 571 -0.72 1.68 37.65
C ASP A 571 -1.49 1.17 38.90
N GLY A 572 -1.72 -0.15 38.94
CA GLY A 572 -2.41 -0.84 40.03
C GLY A 572 -3.96 -0.66 40.08
N PRO A 573 -4.63 -1.31 41.05
CA PRO A 573 -6.09 -1.31 41.18
C PRO A 573 -6.65 -0.04 41.86
N GLY A 574 -5.79 0.87 42.31
CA GLY A 574 -6.19 2.13 42.93
C GLY A 574 -6.98 3.04 41.97
N ARG A 575 -7.58 4.11 42.51
CA ARG A 575 -8.34 5.11 41.73
C ARG A 575 -9.52 4.54 40.91
N GLY A 576 -10.05 3.39 41.32
CA GLY A 576 -11.14 2.66 40.64
C GLY A 576 -10.68 1.65 39.58
N GLY A 577 -9.36 1.48 39.39
CA GLY A 577 -8.75 0.59 38.41
C GLY A 577 -8.10 1.37 37.25
N THR A 578 -6.83 1.09 36.98
CA THR A 578 -6.02 1.80 35.95
C THR A 578 -5.56 0.89 34.82
N CYS A 579 -6.32 -0.16 34.51
CA CYS A 579 -6.02 -1.07 33.41
C CYS A 579 -5.99 -0.33 32.07
N GLN A 580 -5.07 -0.73 31.19
CA GLN A 580 -5.01 -0.29 29.79
C GLN A 580 -4.83 1.24 29.59
N VAL A 581 -4.08 1.88 30.49
CA VAL A 581 -3.81 3.33 30.41
C VAL A 581 -2.58 3.68 29.57
N SER A 582 -1.75 2.70 29.20
CA SER A 582 -0.49 2.93 28.47
C SER A 582 -0.72 3.31 27.00
N GLY A 583 0.30 3.88 26.36
CA GLY A 583 0.26 4.13 24.91
C GLY A 583 0.15 2.81 24.12
N TRP A 584 0.81 1.76 24.59
CA TRP A 584 0.75 0.43 23.99
C TRP A 584 -0.65 -0.17 24.01
N ASP A 585 -1.39 -0.03 25.11
CA ASP A 585 -2.76 -0.55 25.20
C ASP A 585 -3.74 0.15 24.23
N HIS A 586 -3.48 1.42 23.90
CA HIS A 586 -4.26 2.11 22.88
C HIS A 586 -3.95 1.57 21.48
N VAL A 587 -2.71 1.15 21.21
CA VAL A 587 -2.35 0.43 19.97
C VAL A 587 -3.07 -0.91 19.91
N PHE A 588 -3.06 -1.67 21.02
CA PHE A 588 -3.80 -2.93 21.14
C PHE A 588 -5.28 -2.74 20.80
N LEU A 589 -5.97 -1.77 21.41
CA LEU A 589 -7.38 -1.47 21.08
C LEU A 589 -7.57 -0.96 19.65
N GLY A 590 -6.61 -0.18 19.14
CA GLY A 590 -6.61 0.35 17.78
C GLY A 590 -6.53 -0.75 16.73
N LEU A 591 -5.83 -1.86 16.99
CA LEU A 591 -5.77 -3.02 16.09
C LEU A 591 -7.15 -3.66 15.89
N PHE A 592 -7.96 -3.80 16.94
CA PHE A 592 -9.32 -4.36 16.81
C PHE A 592 -10.24 -3.44 16.00
N TRP A 593 -10.14 -2.13 16.19
CA TRP A 593 -10.95 -1.17 15.43
C TRP A 593 -10.50 -1.00 13.99
N MET A 594 -9.19 -1.07 13.73
CA MET A 594 -8.65 -1.19 12.38
C MET A 594 -9.16 -2.47 11.71
N TYR A 595 -9.12 -3.62 12.40
CA TYR A 595 -9.67 -4.87 11.92
C TYR A 595 -11.15 -4.76 11.56
N ASN A 596 -11.95 -4.20 12.46
CA ASN A 596 -13.38 -3.97 12.22
C ASN A 596 -13.59 -3.06 11.00
N SER A 597 -12.89 -1.92 10.95
CA SER A 597 -13.00 -0.94 9.86
C SER A 597 -12.68 -1.56 8.50
N LEU A 598 -11.54 -2.21 8.39
CA LEU A 598 -11.08 -2.77 7.12
C LEU A 598 -11.90 -3.96 6.68
N SER A 599 -12.38 -4.80 7.61
CA SER A 599 -13.28 -5.92 7.30
C SER A 599 -14.57 -5.43 6.62
N ILE A 600 -15.16 -4.33 7.12
CA ILE A 600 -16.35 -3.74 6.48
C ILE A 600 -16.01 -3.17 5.10
N VAL A 601 -14.87 -2.49 4.94
CA VAL A 601 -14.43 -1.96 3.63
C VAL A 601 -14.27 -3.08 2.59
N ILE A 602 -13.64 -4.19 2.95
CA ILE A 602 -13.41 -5.30 2.00
C ILE A 602 -14.70 -6.11 1.76
N PHE A 603 -15.60 -6.20 2.73
CA PHE A 603 -16.94 -6.79 2.52
C PHE A 603 -17.79 -5.93 1.59
N HIS A 604 -17.77 -4.61 1.79
CA HIS A 604 -18.39 -3.67 0.87
C HIS A 604 -17.85 -3.83 -0.55
N PHE A 605 -16.53 -3.77 -0.72
CA PHE A 605 -15.90 -3.95 -2.01
C PHE A 605 -16.32 -5.28 -2.66
N SER A 606 -16.15 -6.39 -1.95
CA SER A 606 -16.48 -7.73 -2.46
C SER A 606 -17.94 -7.84 -2.91
N TRP A 607 -18.88 -7.37 -2.09
CA TRP A 607 -20.30 -7.49 -2.41
C TRP A 607 -20.71 -6.54 -3.54
N LYS A 608 -20.26 -5.28 -3.49
CA LYS A 608 -20.57 -4.28 -4.51
C LYS A 608 -20.08 -4.73 -5.88
N MET A 609 -18.83 -5.20 -5.96
CA MET A 609 -18.26 -5.65 -7.22
C MET A 609 -18.98 -6.88 -7.77
N GLN A 610 -19.33 -7.87 -6.95
CA GLN A 610 -20.07 -9.05 -7.42
C GLN A 610 -21.53 -8.76 -7.80
N SER A 611 -22.15 -7.77 -7.17
CA SER A 611 -23.58 -7.48 -7.35
C SER A 611 -23.85 -6.55 -8.53
N ASP A 612 -23.04 -5.50 -8.69
CA ASP A 612 -23.36 -4.38 -9.58
C ASP A 612 -22.29 -4.15 -10.66
N VAL A 613 -21.17 -4.90 -10.68
CA VAL A 613 -20.06 -4.67 -11.63
C VAL A 613 -19.69 -5.94 -12.38
N TRP A 614 -19.13 -6.92 -11.68
CA TRP A 614 -18.65 -8.17 -12.25
C TRP A 614 -19.80 -9.06 -12.70
N GLY A 615 -19.65 -9.64 -13.88
CA GLY A 615 -20.65 -10.49 -14.50
C GLY A 615 -20.18 -11.01 -15.84
N SER A 616 -21.06 -11.75 -16.50
CA SER A 616 -20.93 -12.11 -17.91
C SER A 616 -21.68 -11.13 -18.80
N VAL A 617 -21.19 -10.94 -20.02
CA VAL A 617 -21.82 -10.10 -21.04
C VAL A 617 -22.31 -11.02 -22.16
N ALA A 618 -23.62 -11.00 -22.41
CA ALA A 618 -24.26 -11.75 -23.50
C ALA A 618 -24.09 -11.03 -24.85
N ASP A 619 -24.34 -11.74 -25.95
CA ASP A 619 -24.18 -11.21 -27.32
C ASP A 619 -25.07 -9.98 -27.61
N ASN A 620 -26.18 -9.82 -26.89
CA ASN A 620 -27.07 -8.66 -26.97
C ASN A 620 -26.63 -7.48 -26.08
N GLY A 621 -25.47 -7.56 -25.44
CA GLY A 621 -24.94 -6.56 -24.50
C GLY A 621 -25.52 -6.62 -23.09
N TYR A 622 -26.42 -7.56 -22.80
CA TYR A 622 -26.97 -7.73 -21.44
C TYR A 622 -25.91 -8.24 -20.47
N VAL A 623 -25.81 -7.61 -19.30
CA VAL A 623 -24.89 -8.01 -18.23
C VAL A 623 -25.62 -8.88 -17.21
N GLY A 624 -25.17 -10.13 -17.06
CA GLY A 624 -25.56 -11.00 -15.96
C GLY A 624 -24.57 -10.89 -14.81
N HIS A 625 -24.86 -10.05 -13.82
CA HIS A 625 -24.03 -9.90 -12.63
C HIS A 625 -23.98 -11.19 -11.78
N ILE A 626 -22.86 -11.40 -11.07
CA ILE A 626 -22.63 -12.63 -10.29
C ILE A 626 -23.76 -12.86 -9.26
N THR A 627 -24.21 -11.80 -8.58
CA THR A 627 -25.31 -11.90 -7.60
C THR A 627 -26.58 -11.14 -8.01
N GLY A 628 -26.69 -10.78 -9.30
CA GLY A 628 -27.93 -10.24 -9.88
C GLY A 628 -28.43 -8.91 -9.30
N GLY A 629 -27.55 -7.98 -8.93
CA GLY A 629 -27.96 -6.64 -8.44
C GLY A 629 -28.67 -6.65 -7.10
N ASN A 630 -28.42 -7.65 -6.24
CA ASN A 630 -29.04 -7.77 -4.93
C ASN A 630 -28.57 -6.73 -3.90
N PHE A 631 -27.50 -5.97 -4.15
CA PHE A 631 -26.88 -5.07 -3.18
C PHE A 631 -27.82 -3.95 -2.73
N ALA A 632 -28.50 -3.27 -3.67
CA ALA A 632 -29.33 -2.11 -3.38
C ALA A 632 -30.44 -2.37 -2.34
N GLN A 633 -31.00 -3.57 -2.31
CA GLN A 633 -32.10 -3.93 -1.41
C GLN A 633 -31.66 -4.77 -0.20
N SER A 634 -30.54 -5.48 -0.29
CA SER A 634 -30.06 -6.33 0.81
C SER A 634 -29.06 -5.60 1.71
N ALA A 635 -28.15 -4.79 1.15
CA ALA A 635 -27.07 -4.13 1.89
C ALA A 635 -27.52 -2.95 2.77
N ILE A 636 -28.83 -2.69 2.86
CA ILE A 636 -29.46 -1.69 3.74
C ILE A 636 -29.95 -2.26 5.08
N THR A 637 -29.73 -3.56 5.33
CA THR A 637 -30.10 -4.27 6.58
C THR A 637 -28.97 -5.19 7.02
N ILE A 638 -28.73 -5.36 8.32
CA ILE A 638 -27.75 -6.32 8.85
C ILE A 638 -28.13 -7.75 8.46
N ASN A 639 -29.43 -8.08 8.47
CA ASN A 639 -29.88 -9.39 8.03
C ASN A 639 -29.54 -9.66 6.54
N GLY A 640 -29.52 -8.64 5.69
CA GLY A 640 -29.10 -8.79 4.30
C GLY A 640 -27.60 -9.10 4.16
N TRP A 641 -26.74 -8.41 4.93
CA TRP A 641 -25.30 -8.71 5.01
C TRP A 641 -25.05 -10.15 5.51
N LEU A 642 -25.85 -10.61 6.48
CA LEU A 642 -25.76 -11.99 6.97
C LEU A 642 -26.23 -13.00 5.92
N ARG A 643 -27.42 -12.82 5.35
CA ARG A 643 -28.09 -13.81 4.50
C ARG A 643 -27.54 -13.85 3.07
N ASP A 644 -27.50 -12.71 2.41
CA ASP A 644 -27.27 -12.64 0.96
C ASP A 644 -25.79 -12.43 0.61
N PHE A 645 -24.97 -12.06 1.60
CA PHE A 645 -23.53 -11.95 1.47
C PHE A 645 -22.82 -13.07 2.23
N LEU A 646 -22.77 -13.01 3.57
CA LEU A 646 -21.96 -13.97 4.36
C LEU A 646 -22.43 -15.41 4.18
N TRP A 647 -23.71 -15.70 4.41
CA TRP A 647 -24.25 -17.06 4.32
C TRP A 647 -24.23 -17.58 2.88
N ALA A 648 -24.75 -16.81 1.93
CA ALA A 648 -24.83 -17.22 0.53
C ALA A 648 -23.44 -17.45 -0.09
N GLN A 649 -22.48 -16.54 0.13
CA GLN A 649 -21.15 -16.65 -0.47
C GLN A 649 -20.22 -17.61 0.28
N ALA A 650 -20.50 -17.93 1.55
CA ALA A 650 -19.77 -18.97 2.28
C ALA A 650 -20.02 -20.39 1.72
N ALA A 651 -21.04 -20.59 0.88
CA ALA A 651 -21.35 -21.89 0.28
C ALA A 651 -20.14 -22.52 -0.43
N ASN A 652 -19.31 -21.73 -1.11
CA ASN A 652 -18.13 -22.25 -1.81
C ASN A 652 -17.05 -22.76 -0.85
N VAL A 653 -16.76 -22.03 0.23
CA VAL A 653 -15.67 -22.41 1.14
C VAL A 653 -16.02 -23.65 1.96
N ILE A 654 -17.28 -23.78 2.40
CA ILE A 654 -17.73 -24.93 3.20
C ILE A 654 -17.94 -26.19 2.36
N ASN A 655 -18.24 -26.06 1.06
CA ASN A 655 -18.38 -27.20 0.13
C ASN A 655 -17.10 -27.48 -0.68
N SER A 656 -15.96 -26.85 -0.33
CA SER A 656 -14.71 -27.00 -1.07
C SER A 656 -14.00 -28.35 -0.86
N TYR A 657 -14.39 -29.12 0.16
CA TYR A 657 -13.81 -30.43 0.47
C TYR A 657 -14.02 -31.41 -0.70
N GLY A 658 -13.00 -32.22 -1.00
CA GLY A 658 -13.02 -33.09 -2.19
C GLY A 658 -12.69 -32.39 -3.51
N SER A 659 -12.29 -31.11 -3.47
CA SER A 659 -11.75 -30.37 -4.61
C SER A 659 -10.37 -29.79 -4.32
N ALA A 660 -9.74 -29.20 -5.34
CA ALA A 660 -8.49 -28.46 -5.17
C ALA A 660 -8.60 -27.22 -4.26
N LEU A 661 -9.82 -26.74 -4.02
CA LEU A 661 -10.09 -25.61 -3.12
C LEU A 661 -10.21 -26.04 -1.65
N SER A 662 -10.11 -27.33 -1.34
CA SER A 662 -10.27 -27.86 0.03
C SER A 662 -9.30 -27.23 1.05
N ALA A 663 -8.11 -26.80 0.61
CA ALA A 663 -7.19 -26.04 1.46
C ALA A 663 -7.81 -24.74 1.99
N TYR A 664 -8.66 -24.05 1.21
CA TYR A 664 -9.39 -22.87 1.69
C TYR A 664 -10.42 -23.23 2.76
N GLY A 665 -11.14 -24.34 2.63
CA GLY A 665 -12.05 -24.84 3.66
C GLY A 665 -11.32 -25.17 4.98
N ILE A 666 -10.13 -25.79 4.88
CA ILE A 666 -9.28 -26.08 6.04
C ILE A 666 -8.78 -24.77 6.68
N MET A 667 -8.26 -23.83 5.88
CA MET A 667 -7.79 -22.54 6.37
C MET A 667 -8.91 -21.68 6.95
N PHE A 668 -10.13 -21.81 6.43
CA PHE A 668 -11.32 -21.16 6.98
C PHE A 668 -11.62 -21.65 8.39
N LEU A 669 -11.63 -22.97 8.61
CA LEU A 669 -11.81 -23.54 9.96
C LEU A 669 -10.63 -23.21 10.88
N ALA A 670 -9.40 -23.24 10.37
CA ALA A 670 -8.22 -22.85 11.14
C ALA A 670 -8.29 -21.38 11.58
N GLY A 671 -8.75 -20.48 10.71
CA GLY A 671 -9.00 -19.07 11.05
C GLY A 671 -10.03 -18.92 12.16
N HIS A 672 -11.14 -19.66 12.10
CA HIS A 672 -12.15 -19.67 13.17
C HIS A 672 -11.65 -20.27 14.47
N PHE A 673 -10.72 -21.22 14.42
CA PHE A 673 -10.15 -21.84 15.62
C PHE A 673 -9.13 -20.94 16.32
N VAL A 674 -8.38 -20.15 15.55
CA VAL A 674 -7.36 -19.22 16.08
C VAL A 674 -7.98 -17.92 16.60
N PHE A 675 -9.06 -17.45 15.97
CA PHE A 675 -9.85 -16.30 16.43
C PHE A 675 -10.59 -16.64 17.73
#